data_AF-A0A963DTL1-F1
#
_entry.id   AF-A0A963DTL1-F1
#
_cell.length_a   1.000
_cell.length_b   1.000
_cell.length_c   1.000
_cell.angle_alpha   90.00
_cell.angle_beta   90.00
_cell.angle_gamma   90.00
#
_symmetry.space_group_name_H-M   'P 1'
#
loop_
_entity.id
_entity.type
_entity.pdbx_description
1 polymer ?
#
loop_
_entity_poly.entity_id
_entity_poly.type
_entity_poly.pdbx_seq_one_letter_code
_entity_poly.pdbx_strand_id
1 'polypeptide(L)'
;MQHPDSSPAPADGSGAIRERNCRFGRMRYFSHDAYIGATLERYGEFSPDEAALLAALLEPGDVAIDAGANIGCLTMAMARKVGGQGCIHAFEPRPALFALLQANLALNRLDNVSAHRAALGERSGRQAIAPLDTRRPGNFGEAALRPAGHGDTVTVTTIDRLALAACRLINADVQGMERALLLGARATIDRCRPLLYLENDLREHSRALLELLLGLGYRAYWHLPALAVADNFRGAPLDDAGNIVSVNLLCLPDDRPPPSPDLAEVTGVDDWWQSDDKGDGVRPSETELFAIARRQFGRARFDEACALLDALLEFAPDQPDALMLLAECHHRAGRDGAAIACLQRLLARHGDEVDALCALADLLVDGKRFGEAVAAMSRAHHCDPSNAALLHGLAVMLRRDGRGKEALATLDRALALAPHFDIGRFERAMVLLEAGRLTEAWPDYDLRHLLDPAFEAPPTLPRWQGGRFDGQRLLVTAEGGHGDTIWAARFLPALRALGGEVHLQVRPEQRELLAALDGVDGFVPLDAGEDGFDLYCPLLSLPARLDVSDPSAYPPARLNPSPSPPEHWSRLLARADGRLRVGMLWSGNETYANNRHRAAALSDFLPLLEVPSVQLYSLQKGMQQAVLREAGLGSLIIDTDDCDFSETAALVAGLDLVVMTDTALAHIAASMGKPVWLLLDSAPFWLYGASGETCPWYPSMKLFRQTSAGDWAGVIGRVRTELARLDRGA
;
A
#
# COMPACT_ATOMS: atom_id res chain seq x y z
N MET A 1 40.94 0.56 -23.67
CA MET A 1 40.43 -0.61 -22.94
C MET A 1 40.51 -0.30 -21.45
N GLN A 2 39.45 0.34 -20.93
CA GLN A 2 39.23 0.60 -19.51
C GLN A 2 37.74 0.35 -19.30
N HIS A 3 37.42 -0.70 -18.54
CA HIS A 3 36.07 -1.03 -18.13
C HIS A 3 35.54 0.07 -17.18
N PRO A 4 34.36 0.67 -17.41
CA PRO A 4 33.67 1.37 -16.35
C PRO A 4 32.93 0.36 -15.48
N ASP A 5 33.32 0.38 -14.22
CA ASP A 5 32.74 -0.23 -13.03
C ASP A 5 31.26 -0.62 -13.14
N SER A 6 30.98 -1.92 -13.11
CA SER A 6 29.65 -2.52 -13.01
C SER A 6 29.46 -3.08 -11.60
N SER A 7 29.18 -2.20 -10.64
CA SER A 7 28.78 -2.57 -9.28
C SER A 7 27.45 -1.87 -8.97
N PRO A 8 26.36 -2.58 -8.59
CA PRO A 8 25.13 -1.94 -8.17
C PRO A 8 25.34 -1.30 -6.81
N ALA A 9 25.19 0.03 -6.74
CA ALA A 9 25.25 0.78 -5.49
C ALA A 9 24.04 0.43 -4.59
N PRO A 10 24.17 0.51 -3.25
CA PRO A 10 23.10 0.18 -2.31
C PRO A 10 21.90 1.12 -2.50
N ALA A 11 20.69 0.59 -2.29
CA ALA A 11 19.46 1.37 -2.25
C ALA A 11 19.41 2.21 -0.97
N ASP A 12 19.75 3.49 -1.06
CA ASP A 12 19.36 4.46 -0.04
C ASP A 12 17.86 4.76 -0.19
N GLY A 13 17.15 4.91 0.93
CA GLY A 13 15.71 5.16 0.98
C GLY A 13 15.29 6.58 0.61
N SER A 14 16.16 7.36 -0.04
CA SER A 14 15.77 8.61 -0.68
C SER A 14 15.35 8.30 -2.12
N GLY A 15 14.41 9.06 -2.70
CA GLY A 15 14.18 8.99 -4.14
C GLY A 15 15.37 9.51 -4.93
N ALA A 16 16.46 8.73 -4.99
CA ALA A 16 17.76 9.20 -5.45
C ALA A 16 17.66 9.72 -6.90
N ILE A 17 18.04 10.98 -7.11
CA ILE A 17 18.17 11.55 -8.45
C ILE A 17 19.45 10.99 -9.06
N ARG A 18 19.30 10.26 -10.16
CA ARG A 18 20.42 9.72 -10.93
C ARG A 18 20.64 10.55 -12.18
N GLU A 19 21.87 10.53 -12.68
CA GLU A 19 22.25 11.20 -13.91
C GLU A 19 22.94 10.22 -14.85
N ARG A 20 22.54 10.21 -16.13
CA ARG A 20 23.09 9.34 -17.18
C ARG A 20 23.19 10.05 -18.51
N ASN A 21 24.14 9.61 -19.34
CA ASN A 21 24.15 9.93 -20.77
C ASN A 21 23.06 9.12 -21.46
N CYS A 22 22.21 9.80 -22.22
CA CYS A 22 21.08 9.22 -22.94
C CYS A 22 21.11 9.67 -24.42
N ARG A 23 20.24 9.10 -25.27
CA ARG A 23 20.16 9.38 -26.72
C ARG A 23 20.13 10.87 -27.05
N PHE A 24 19.36 11.63 -26.26
CA PHE A 24 19.21 13.07 -26.42
C PHE A 24 20.07 13.86 -25.43
N GLY A 25 21.19 13.33 -24.94
CA GLY A 25 22.11 14.03 -24.03
C GLY A 25 21.98 13.61 -22.57
N ARG A 26 22.54 14.42 -21.66
CA ARG A 26 22.59 14.06 -20.23
C ARG A 26 21.24 14.30 -19.59
N MET A 27 20.73 13.30 -18.86
CA MET A 27 19.43 13.35 -18.19
C MET A 27 19.57 13.04 -16.71
N ARG A 28 18.93 13.86 -15.88
CA ARG A 28 18.63 13.59 -14.48
C ARG A 28 17.20 13.08 -14.35
N TYR A 29 17.01 12.02 -13.57
CA TYR A 29 15.72 11.38 -13.33
C TYR A 29 15.68 10.78 -11.93
N PHE A 30 14.48 10.51 -11.42
CA PHE A 30 14.31 9.81 -10.15
C PHE A 30 14.49 8.30 -10.34
N SER A 31 15.29 7.64 -9.50
CA SER A 31 15.55 6.19 -9.61
C SER A 31 14.33 5.30 -9.36
N HIS A 32 13.31 5.83 -8.69
CA HIS A 32 12.05 5.13 -8.40
C HIS A 32 10.95 5.40 -9.43
N ASP A 33 11.22 6.18 -10.47
CA ASP A 33 10.28 6.31 -11.57
C ASP A 33 10.29 5.02 -12.41
N ALA A 34 9.18 4.29 -12.38
CA ALA A 34 9.02 2.99 -13.03
C ALA A 34 8.89 3.09 -14.56
N TYR A 35 8.75 4.29 -15.12
CA TYR A 35 8.59 4.54 -16.54
C TYR A 35 9.80 5.32 -17.07
N ILE A 36 9.75 6.66 -17.07
CA ILE A 36 10.80 7.48 -17.71
C ILE A 36 12.16 7.20 -17.06
N GLY A 37 12.24 7.19 -15.72
CA GLY A 37 13.48 6.89 -15.02
C GLY A 37 14.02 5.49 -15.31
N ALA A 38 13.17 4.47 -15.29
CA ALA A 38 13.54 3.09 -15.57
C ALA A 38 14.07 2.90 -17.00
N THR A 39 13.43 3.51 -18.00
CA THR A 39 13.87 3.37 -19.40
C THR A 39 15.16 4.16 -19.66
N LEU A 40 15.34 5.33 -19.03
CA LEU A 40 16.60 6.08 -19.12
C LEU A 40 17.77 5.36 -18.44
N GLU A 41 17.54 4.71 -17.29
CA GLU A 41 18.57 3.90 -16.63
C GLU A 41 18.96 2.71 -17.51
N ARG A 42 17.96 1.99 -18.04
CA ARG A 42 18.18 0.70 -18.72
C ARG A 42 18.55 0.82 -20.19
N TYR A 43 17.80 1.62 -20.94
CA TYR A 43 17.90 1.75 -22.40
C TYR A 43 18.65 3.02 -22.82
N GLY A 44 18.76 4.00 -21.91
CA GLY A 44 19.37 5.30 -22.21
C GLY A 44 18.52 6.16 -23.14
N GLU A 45 17.22 5.88 -23.22
CA GLU A 45 16.25 6.59 -24.05
C GLU A 45 14.83 6.43 -23.49
N PHE A 46 13.92 7.26 -24.01
CA PHE A 46 12.50 7.21 -23.73
C PHE A 46 11.76 7.58 -25.02
N SER A 47 10.88 6.70 -25.49
CA SER A 47 10.08 6.81 -26.70
C SER A 47 10.85 7.39 -27.91
N PRO A 48 11.90 6.72 -28.40
CA PRO A 48 12.75 7.26 -29.47
C PRO A 48 11.98 7.48 -30.78
N ASP A 49 11.00 6.64 -31.12
CA ASP A 49 10.17 6.79 -32.33
C ASP A 49 9.21 7.97 -32.22
N GLU A 50 8.65 8.20 -31.02
CA GLU A 50 7.86 9.39 -30.71
C GLU A 50 8.69 10.66 -30.82
N ALA A 51 9.88 10.68 -30.21
CA ALA A 51 10.80 11.80 -30.30
C ALA A 51 11.23 12.08 -31.75
N ALA A 52 11.44 11.04 -32.55
CA ALA A 52 11.78 11.15 -33.96
C ALA A 52 10.61 11.71 -34.78
N LEU A 53 9.39 11.24 -34.55
CA LEU A 53 8.19 11.77 -35.20
C LEU A 53 7.98 13.25 -34.85
N LEU A 54 7.99 13.61 -33.56
CA LEU A 54 7.82 15.01 -33.12
C LEU A 54 8.88 15.94 -33.75
N ALA A 55 10.14 15.48 -33.81
CA ALA A 55 11.19 16.22 -34.50
C ALA A 55 10.97 16.30 -36.03
N ALA A 56 10.43 15.26 -36.67
CA ALA A 56 10.14 15.30 -38.11
C ALA A 56 8.99 16.27 -38.47
N LEU A 57 8.12 16.60 -37.53
CA LEU A 57 7.00 17.54 -37.72
C LEU A 57 7.39 19.02 -37.62
N LEU A 58 8.59 19.29 -37.10
CA LEU A 58 9.13 20.63 -36.83
C LEU A 58 10.22 21.00 -37.83
N GLU A 59 10.50 22.29 -37.97
CA GLU A 59 11.62 22.84 -38.73
C GLU A 59 12.41 23.88 -37.91
N PRO A 60 13.65 24.21 -38.31
CA PRO A 60 14.40 25.28 -37.67
C PRO A 60 13.64 26.61 -37.67
N GLY A 61 13.52 27.26 -36.51
CA GLY A 61 12.77 28.51 -36.34
C GLY A 61 11.33 28.33 -35.85
N ASP A 62 10.81 27.10 -35.81
CA ASP A 62 9.43 26.87 -35.38
C ASP A 62 9.19 27.14 -33.89
N VAL A 63 7.94 27.48 -33.58
CA VAL A 63 7.43 27.59 -32.21
C VAL A 63 6.50 26.43 -31.92
N ALA A 64 6.72 25.70 -30.82
CA ALA A 64 5.89 24.56 -30.43
C ALA A 64 5.57 24.56 -28.93
N ILE A 65 4.51 23.84 -28.57
CA ILE A 65 4.09 23.64 -27.18
C ILE A 65 4.32 22.18 -26.81
N ASP A 66 4.87 21.98 -25.61
CA ASP A 66 5.03 20.68 -24.98
C ASP A 66 4.28 20.68 -23.64
N ALA A 67 3.08 20.11 -23.63
CA ALA A 67 2.20 20.06 -22.47
C ALA A 67 2.35 18.72 -21.75
N GLY A 68 2.69 18.75 -20.46
CA GLY A 68 3.10 17.55 -19.74
C GLY A 68 4.55 17.19 -20.01
N ALA A 69 5.43 18.19 -20.04
CA ALA A 69 6.84 18.03 -20.39
C ALA A 69 7.61 17.10 -19.42
N ASN A 70 7.05 16.79 -18.24
CA ASN A 70 7.63 15.91 -17.24
C ASN A 70 9.08 16.34 -16.92
N ILE A 71 10.07 15.49 -17.21
CA ILE A 71 11.49 15.80 -17.01
C ILE A 71 12.23 16.21 -18.30
N GLY A 72 11.52 16.36 -19.43
CA GLY A 72 12.03 16.96 -20.66
C GLY A 72 12.48 16.01 -21.77
N CYS A 73 12.15 14.71 -21.71
CA CYS A 73 12.63 13.72 -22.69
C CYS A 73 12.29 14.10 -24.15
N LEU A 74 11.00 14.36 -24.43
CA LEU A 74 10.53 14.74 -25.75
C LEU A 74 10.84 16.22 -26.05
N THR A 75 10.76 17.10 -25.04
CA THR A 75 11.11 18.52 -25.13
C THR A 75 12.48 18.73 -25.75
N MET A 76 13.46 17.94 -25.34
CA MET A 76 14.85 18.08 -25.79
C MET A 76 15.05 17.68 -27.25
N ALA A 77 14.29 16.71 -27.75
CA ALA A 77 14.31 16.34 -29.17
C ALA A 77 13.74 17.48 -30.03
N MET A 78 12.58 18.02 -29.64
CA MET A 78 11.95 19.15 -30.31
C MET A 78 12.81 20.42 -30.26
N ALA A 79 13.37 20.75 -29.09
CA ALA A 79 14.21 21.94 -28.89
C ALA A 79 15.46 21.91 -29.79
N ARG A 80 16.12 20.76 -29.92
CA ARG A 80 17.27 20.64 -30.83
C ARG A 80 16.87 20.80 -32.29
N LYS A 81 15.69 20.32 -32.67
CA LYS A 81 15.20 20.41 -34.04
C LYS A 81 14.87 21.86 -34.44
N VAL A 82 14.17 22.61 -33.59
CA VAL A 82 13.81 24.01 -33.90
C VAL A 82 15.01 24.96 -33.82
N GLY A 83 16.06 24.57 -33.10
CA GLY A 83 17.31 25.33 -33.00
C GLY A 83 17.16 26.70 -32.33
N GLY A 84 18.25 27.47 -32.27
CA GLY A 84 18.30 28.73 -31.51
C GLY A 84 17.43 29.87 -32.06
N GLN A 85 16.82 29.71 -33.24
CA GLN A 85 15.87 30.66 -33.81
C GLN A 85 14.41 30.29 -33.52
N GLY A 86 14.14 29.06 -33.07
CA GLY A 86 12.81 28.59 -32.67
C GLY A 86 12.62 28.62 -31.16
N CYS A 87 11.44 28.21 -30.70
CA CYS A 87 11.12 28.18 -29.27
C CYS A 87 10.17 27.04 -28.91
N ILE A 88 10.49 26.30 -27.85
CA ILE A 88 9.56 25.33 -27.24
C ILE A 88 9.00 25.92 -25.94
N HIS A 89 7.68 25.98 -25.82
CA HIS A 89 7.00 26.31 -24.56
C HIS A 89 6.65 25.01 -23.82
N ALA A 90 7.44 24.65 -22.81
CA ALA A 90 7.30 23.41 -22.06
C ALA A 90 6.54 23.65 -20.74
N PHE A 91 5.50 22.87 -20.48
CA PHE A 91 4.63 23.01 -19.30
C PHE A 91 4.71 21.77 -18.41
N GLU A 92 5.09 21.97 -17.14
CA GLU A 92 5.06 20.93 -16.10
C GLU A 92 4.56 21.54 -14.77
N PRO A 93 3.37 21.16 -14.27
CA PRO A 93 2.80 21.75 -13.06
C PRO A 93 3.49 21.30 -11.76
N ARG A 94 4.06 20.09 -11.70
CA ARG A 94 4.57 19.50 -10.45
C ARG A 94 5.94 20.06 -10.10
N PRO A 95 6.12 20.62 -8.89
CA PRO A 95 7.38 21.27 -8.53
C PRO A 95 8.61 20.36 -8.63
N ALA A 96 8.50 19.08 -8.25
CA ALA A 96 9.62 18.13 -8.31
C ALA A 96 10.06 17.81 -9.75
N LEU A 97 9.10 17.53 -10.64
CA LEU A 97 9.38 17.26 -12.06
C LEU A 97 9.83 18.53 -12.78
N PHE A 98 9.19 19.66 -12.52
CA PHE A 98 9.57 20.96 -13.07
C PHE A 98 11.02 21.33 -12.73
N ALA A 99 11.46 21.05 -11.49
CA ALA A 99 12.85 21.27 -11.10
C ALA A 99 13.82 20.39 -11.92
N LEU A 100 13.48 19.13 -12.18
CA LEU A 100 14.28 18.25 -13.05
C LEU A 100 14.25 18.67 -14.52
N LEU A 101 13.09 19.10 -15.03
CA LEU A 101 12.99 19.68 -16.38
C LEU A 101 13.97 20.85 -16.54
N GLN A 102 13.94 21.83 -15.63
CA GLN A 102 14.87 22.96 -15.67
C GLN A 102 16.34 22.53 -15.58
N ALA A 103 16.64 21.56 -14.70
CA ALA A 103 17.99 21.01 -14.57
C ALA A 103 18.46 20.33 -15.86
N ASN A 104 17.60 19.54 -16.51
CA ASN A 104 17.91 18.83 -17.75
C ASN A 104 18.09 19.79 -18.93
N LEU A 105 17.24 20.82 -19.05
CA LEU A 105 17.39 21.86 -20.05
C LEU A 105 18.73 22.60 -19.90
N ALA A 106 19.09 23.00 -18.67
CA ALA A 106 20.36 23.66 -18.38
C ALA A 106 21.57 22.75 -18.64
N LEU A 107 21.48 21.47 -18.25
CA LEU A 107 22.54 20.48 -18.44
C LEU A 107 22.88 20.27 -19.92
N ASN A 108 21.90 20.48 -20.80
CA ASN A 108 22.04 20.33 -22.25
C ASN A 108 22.16 21.66 -23.01
N ARG A 109 22.25 22.79 -22.31
CA ARG A 109 22.39 24.15 -22.90
C ARG A 109 21.28 24.49 -23.90
N LEU A 110 20.04 24.16 -23.53
CA LEU A 110 18.86 24.44 -24.36
C LEU A 110 18.23 25.76 -23.95
N ASP A 111 18.78 26.85 -24.47
CA ASP A 111 18.34 28.22 -24.17
C ASP A 111 17.07 28.62 -24.94
N ASN A 112 16.65 27.78 -25.89
CA ASN A 112 15.47 27.96 -26.74
C ASN A 112 14.20 27.29 -26.20
N VAL A 113 14.18 26.94 -24.91
CA VAL A 113 13.01 26.38 -24.22
C VAL A 113 12.53 27.32 -23.13
N SER A 114 11.27 27.72 -23.20
CA SER A 114 10.57 28.48 -22.16
C SER A 114 9.79 27.49 -21.29
N ALA A 115 10.29 27.20 -20.09
CA ALA A 115 9.65 26.28 -19.15
C ALA A 115 8.67 27.01 -18.22
N HIS A 116 7.44 26.49 -18.10
CA HIS A 116 6.33 27.07 -17.35
C HIS A 116 5.87 26.09 -16.27
N ARG A 117 5.88 26.53 -15.00
CA ARG A 117 5.32 25.75 -13.89
C ARG A 117 3.81 25.96 -13.82
N ALA A 118 3.09 25.38 -14.77
CA ALA A 118 1.64 25.45 -14.86
C ALA A 118 1.07 24.23 -15.59
N ALA A 119 -0.16 23.85 -15.23
CA ALA A 119 -0.98 22.95 -16.02
C ALA A 119 -1.69 23.75 -17.12
N LEU A 120 -2.04 23.08 -18.21
CA LEU A 120 -2.84 23.65 -19.29
C LEU A 120 -4.26 23.08 -19.25
N GLY A 121 -5.25 23.96 -19.40
CA GLY A 121 -6.67 23.57 -19.38
C GLY A 121 -7.56 24.62 -20.04
N GLU A 122 -8.88 24.46 -19.91
CA GLU A 122 -9.86 25.31 -20.59
C GLU A 122 -9.82 26.77 -20.11
N ARG A 123 -9.59 26.98 -18.81
CA ARG A 123 -9.63 28.29 -18.16
C ARG A 123 -8.50 28.43 -17.17
N SER A 124 -8.03 29.66 -16.98
CA SER A 124 -7.02 29.93 -15.96
C SER A 124 -7.61 29.84 -14.56
N GLY A 125 -6.83 29.31 -13.62
CA GLY A 125 -7.28 29.13 -12.25
C GLY A 125 -6.25 28.40 -11.40
N ARG A 126 -6.73 27.81 -10.32
CA ARG A 126 -5.93 26.94 -9.45
C ARG A 126 -6.66 25.61 -9.31
N GLN A 127 -5.91 24.52 -9.36
CA GLN A 127 -6.47 23.18 -9.24
C GLN A 127 -5.56 22.31 -8.36
N ALA A 128 -6.17 21.37 -7.64
CA ALA A 128 -5.41 20.42 -6.84
C ALA A 128 -4.85 19.30 -7.74
N ILE A 129 -3.63 18.86 -7.45
CA ILE A 129 -2.99 17.72 -8.09
C ILE A 129 -2.63 16.69 -7.02
N ALA A 130 -2.66 15.40 -7.37
CA ALA A 130 -2.23 14.35 -6.46
C ALA A 130 -0.77 14.58 -6.00
N PRO A 131 -0.46 14.36 -4.71
CA PRO A 131 0.91 14.48 -4.21
C PRO A 131 1.80 13.40 -4.85
N LEU A 132 3.03 13.78 -5.22
CA LEU A 132 4.04 12.88 -5.76
C LEU A 132 5.03 12.47 -4.65
N ASP A 133 5.04 11.19 -4.26
CA ASP A 133 6.04 10.65 -3.34
C ASP A 133 7.19 9.98 -4.12
N THR A 134 8.31 10.68 -4.25
CA THR A 134 9.48 10.21 -5.01
C THR A 134 10.28 9.11 -4.28
N ARG A 135 9.96 8.81 -3.01
CA ARG A 135 10.67 7.80 -2.22
C ARG A 135 10.17 6.38 -2.49
N ARG A 136 9.04 6.22 -3.18
CA ARG A 136 8.45 4.93 -3.51
C ARG A 136 8.45 4.72 -5.02
N PRO A 137 8.63 3.48 -5.50
CA PRO A 137 8.42 3.14 -6.91
C PRO A 137 7.04 3.57 -7.40
N GLY A 138 6.96 4.21 -8.56
CA GLY A 138 5.68 4.64 -9.13
C GLY A 138 5.78 5.26 -10.52
N ASN A 139 4.62 5.55 -11.14
CA ASN A 139 4.55 6.33 -12.37
C ASN A 139 4.58 7.82 -12.03
N PHE A 140 5.74 8.45 -12.22
CA PHE A 140 5.87 9.87 -11.86
C PHE A 140 5.30 10.77 -12.94
N GLY A 141 5.00 10.27 -14.14
CA GLY A 141 4.33 11.00 -15.23
C GLY A 141 2.81 11.11 -15.05
N GLU A 142 2.18 10.28 -14.21
CA GLU A 142 0.72 10.28 -14.03
C GLU A 142 0.26 11.47 -13.17
N ALA A 143 -0.56 12.37 -13.72
CA ALA A 143 -1.10 13.54 -13.04
C ALA A 143 -2.63 13.56 -13.10
N ALA A 144 -3.29 13.02 -12.08
CA ALA A 144 -4.74 13.20 -11.93
C ALA A 144 -5.04 14.53 -11.21
N LEU A 145 -5.76 15.43 -11.86
CA LEU A 145 -6.31 16.62 -11.22
C LEU A 145 -7.46 16.22 -10.28
N ARG A 146 -7.51 16.85 -9.10
CA ARG A 146 -8.50 16.56 -8.05
C ARG A 146 -9.45 17.74 -7.82
N PRO A 147 -10.66 17.49 -7.26
CA PRO A 147 -11.50 18.55 -6.72
C PRO A 147 -10.72 19.40 -5.70
N ALA A 148 -11.05 20.70 -5.60
CA ALA A 148 -10.37 21.62 -4.69
C ALA A 148 -10.43 21.12 -3.23
N GLY A 149 -9.29 21.12 -2.53
CA GLY A 149 -9.17 20.76 -1.11
C GLY A 149 -8.36 19.49 -0.79
N HIS A 150 -7.91 18.72 -1.79
CA HIS A 150 -7.12 17.50 -1.60
C HIS A 150 -5.83 17.49 -2.45
N GLY A 151 -4.67 17.80 -1.85
CA GLY A 151 -3.34 17.72 -2.49
C GLY A 151 -2.67 19.08 -2.72
N ASP A 152 -1.53 19.07 -3.43
CA ASP A 152 -0.79 20.28 -3.80
C ASP A 152 -1.61 21.13 -4.78
N THR A 153 -1.58 22.46 -4.63
CA THR A 153 -2.31 23.35 -5.55
C THR A 153 -1.38 23.88 -6.65
N VAL A 154 -1.75 23.66 -7.90
CA VAL A 154 -1.02 24.13 -9.08
C VAL A 154 -1.78 25.21 -9.83
N THR A 155 -1.04 26.07 -10.55
CA THR A 155 -1.62 27.06 -11.45
C THR A 155 -2.07 26.37 -12.73
N VAL A 156 -3.30 26.65 -13.16
CA VAL A 156 -3.81 26.27 -14.48
C VAL A 156 -3.83 27.53 -15.35
N THR A 157 -3.31 27.44 -16.57
CA THR A 157 -3.37 28.51 -17.59
C THR A 157 -3.90 27.96 -18.91
N THR A 158 -4.12 28.85 -19.88
CA THR A 158 -4.59 28.50 -21.22
C THR A 158 -3.49 28.80 -22.23
N ILE A 159 -3.42 28.03 -23.32
CA ILE A 159 -2.45 28.27 -24.40
C ILE A 159 -2.68 29.66 -25.02
N ASP A 160 -3.94 30.08 -25.17
CA ASP A 160 -4.29 31.36 -25.79
C ASP A 160 -3.71 32.58 -25.07
N ARG A 161 -3.37 32.47 -23.78
CA ARG A 161 -2.74 33.57 -23.03
C ARG A 161 -1.29 33.84 -23.41
N LEU A 162 -0.62 32.88 -24.07
CA LEU A 162 0.71 33.10 -24.63
C LEU A 162 0.68 34.06 -25.83
N ALA A 163 -0.50 34.28 -26.43
CA ALA A 163 -0.69 35.16 -27.59
C ALA A 163 0.30 34.85 -28.73
N LEU A 164 0.54 33.55 -28.99
CA LEU A 164 1.55 33.11 -29.96
C LEU A 164 1.22 33.61 -31.37
N ALA A 165 2.18 34.32 -31.99
CA ALA A 165 2.06 34.76 -33.38
C ALA A 165 2.12 33.59 -34.37
N ALA A 166 2.86 32.54 -34.02
CA ALA A 166 2.96 31.28 -34.76
C ALA A 166 3.02 30.11 -33.77
N CYS A 167 2.46 28.97 -34.16
CA CYS A 167 2.56 27.71 -33.42
C CYS A 167 2.48 26.57 -34.45
N ARG A 168 3.55 25.79 -34.57
CA ARG A 168 3.66 24.68 -35.52
C ARG A 168 3.03 23.40 -34.98
N LEU A 169 3.28 23.11 -33.71
CA LEU A 169 2.94 21.84 -33.07
C LEU A 169 2.48 22.08 -31.63
N ILE A 170 1.44 21.36 -31.24
CA ILE A 170 1.03 21.19 -29.83
C ILE A 170 1.18 19.71 -29.51
N ASN A 171 2.18 19.37 -28.70
CA ASN A 171 2.34 18.08 -28.06
C ASN A 171 1.62 18.10 -26.70
N ALA A 172 0.80 17.10 -26.40
CA ALA A 172 0.13 16.99 -25.10
C ALA A 172 0.05 15.55 -24.58
N ASP A 173 0.69 15.33 -23.44
CA ASP A 173 0.57 14.16 -22.56
C ASP A 173 0.12 14.71 -21.20
N VAL A 174 -1.20 14.92 -21.06
CA VAL A 174 -1.78 15.58 -19.88
C VAL A 174 -2.81 14.70 -19.18
N GLN A 175 -2.73 13.39 -19.39
CA GLN A 175 -3.41 12.35 -18.62
C GLN A 175 -4.93 12.55 -18.59
N GLY A 176 -5.53 12.71 -19.77
CA GLY A 176 -6.99 12.83 -19.94
C GLY A 176 -7.51 14.26 -19.99
N MET A 177 -6.62 15.27 -19.91
CA MET A 177 -6.97 16.69 -19.95
C MET A 177 -6.83 17.31 -21.35
N GLU A 178 -6.55 16.52 -22.38
CA GLU A 178 -6.24 16.96 -23.75
C GLU A 178 -7.39 17.79 -24.32
N ARG A 179 -8.63 17.34 -24.11
CA ARG A 179 -9.82 18.09 -24.54
C ARG A 179 -9.89 19.48 -23.90
N ALA A 180 -9.66 19.58 -22.59
CA ALA A 180 -9.70 20.86 -21.88
C ALA A 180 -8.58 21.79 -22.35
N LEU A 181 -7.38 21.24 -22.58
CA LEU A 181 -6.25 21.96 -23.15
C LEU A 181 -6.59 22.54 -24.53
N LEU A 182 -7.19 21.74 -25.42
CA LEU A 182 -7.58 22.20 -26.76
C LEU A 182 -8.64 23.31 -26.70
N LEU A 183 -9.59 23.23 -25.76
CA LEU A 183 -10.56 24.31 -25.54
C LEU A 183 -9.88 25.61 -25.06
N GLY A 184 -8.85 25.51 -24.22
CA GLY A 184 -8.01 26.64 -23.81
C GLY A 184 -7.00 27.13 -24.87
N ALA A 185 -6.92 26.44 -26.00
CA ALA A 185 -6.05 26.78 -27.14
C ALA A 185 -6.85 27.25 -28.37
N ARG A 186 -8.16 27.48 -28.23
CA ARG A 186 -9.06 27.67 -29.36
C ARG A 186 -8.64 28.80 -30.28
N ALA A 187 -8.30 29.97 -29.74
CA ALA A 187 -7.89 31.11 -30.56
C ALA A 187 -6.56 30.86 -31.28
N THR A 188 -5.66 30.09 -30.67
CA THR A 188 -4.38 29.67 -31.25
C THR A 188 -4.58 28.60 -32.32
N ILE A 189 -5.49 27.64 -32.12
CA ILE A 189 -5.85 26.63 -33.12
C ILE A 189 -6.49 27.30 -34.35
N ASP A 190 -7.45 28.20 -34.13
CA ASP A 190 -8.14 28.91 -35.22
C ASP A 190 -7.16 29.81 -36.01
N ARG A 191 -6.19 30.43 -35.32
CA ARG A 191 -5.20 31.35 -35.94
C ARG A 191 -4.05 30.61 -36.63
N CYS A 192 -3.46 29.63 -35.96
CA CYS A 192 -2.18 29.03 -36.37
C CYS A 192 -2.36 27.68 -37.07
N ARG A 193 -3.51 27.01 -36.91
CA ARG A 193 -3.76 25.64 -37.41
C ARG A 193 -2.57 24.71 -37.12
N PRO A 194 -2.14 24.57 -35.86
CA PRO A 194 -0.99 23.75 -35.52
C PRO A 194 -1.26 22.27 -35.81
N LEU A 195 -0.20 21.51 -36.05
CA LEU A 195 -0.23 20.05 -35.91
C LEU A 195 -0.52 19.73 -34.43
N LEU A 196 -1.31 18.68 -34.16
CA LEU A 196 -1.55 18.23 -32.79
C LEU A 196 -1.00 16.82 -32.64
N TYR A 197 -0.29 16.58 -31.54
CA TYR A 197 0.12 15.25 -31.15
C TYR A 197 -0.32 15.04 -29.70
N LEU A 198 -1.29 14.16 -29.49
CA LEU A 198 -2.06 14.10 -28.24
C LEU A 198 -2.09 12.66 -27.72
N GLU A 199 -1.81 12.47 -26.44
CA GLU A 199 -2.08 11.20 -25.76
C GLU A 199 -3.58 10.90 -25.77
N ASN A 200 -3.94 9.65 -26.05
CA ASN A 200 -5.33 9.19 -26.04
C ASN A 200 -5.40 7.74 -25.54
N ASP A 201 -4.93 7.53 -24.31
CA ASP A 201 -4.83 6.21 -23.68
C ASP A 201 -6.02 5.87 -22.75
N LEU A 202 -6.95 6.83 -22.55
CA LEU A 202 -8.18 6.69 -21.76
C LEU A 202 -9.42 6.59 -22.67
N ARG A 203 -10.01 5.39 -22.74
CA ARG A 203 -11.14 5.10 -23.64
C ARG A 203 -12.36 5.95 -23.32
N GLU A 204 -12.61 6.21 -22.04
CA GLU A 204 -13.72 7.03 -21.53
C GLU A 204 -13.64 8.50 -21.98
N HIS A 205 -12.44 9.01 -22.27
CA HIS A 205 -12.22 10.39 -22.71
C HIS A 205 -12.09 10.50 -24.24
N SER A 206 -11.68 9.41 -24.90
CA SER A 206 -11.40 9.36 -26.34
C SER A 206 -12.54 9.90 -27.20
N ARG A 207 -13.79 9.46 -26.98
CA ARG A 207 -14.94 9.89 -27.80
C ARG A 207 -15.11 11.42 -27.81
N ALA A 208 -15.05 12.05 -26.62
CA ALA A 208 -15.24 13.49 -26.50
C ALA A 208 -14.06 14.29 -27.08
N LEU A 209 -12.84 13.72 -27.04
CA LEU A 209 -11.66 14.30 -27.67
C LEU A 209 -11.74 14.21 -29.20
N LEU A 210 -12.08 13.04 -29.74
CA LEU A 210 -12.25 12.82 -31.18
C LEU A 210 -13.37 13.68 -31.77
N GLU A 211 -14.51 13.82 -31.06
CA GLU A 211 -15.59 14.71 -31.48
C GLU A 211 -15.13 16.17 -31.61
N LEU A 212 -14.31 16.65 -30.67
CA LEU A 212 -13.73 18.00 -30.74
C LEU A 212 -12.74 18.13 -31.91
N LEU A 213 -11.83 17.16 -32.08
CA LEU A 213 -10.80 17.18 -33.13
C LEU A 213 -11.41 17.15 -34.54
N LEU A 214 -12.34 16.22 -34.78
CA LEU A 214 -13.04 16.12 -36.06
C LEU A 214 -13.91 17.37 -36.32
N GLY A 215 -14.57 17.89 -35.27
CA GLY A 215 -15.33 19.15 -35.36
C GLY A 215 -14.46 20.39 -35.63
N LEU A 216 -13.18 20.34 -35.27
CA LEU A 216 -12.16 21.35 -35.61
C LEU A 216 -11.62 21.18 -37.04
N GLY A 217 -12.06 20.15 -37.78
CA GLY A 217 -11.60 19.86 -39.13
C GLY A 217 -10.17 19.31 -39.16
N TYR A 218 -9.80 18.50 -38.18
CA TYR A 218 -8.55 17.73 -38.18
C TYR A 218 -8.80 16.31 -38.67
N ARG A 219 -7.83 15.74 -39.38
CA ARG A 219 -7.73 14.30 -39.63
C ARG A 219 -6.82 13.69 -38.57
N ALA A 220 -7.26 12.67 -37.86
CA ALA A 220 -6.52 12.06 -36.78
C ALA A 220 -6.00 10.67 -37.17
N TYR A 221 -4.80 10.33 -36.72
CA TYR A 221 -4.14 9.07 -37.01
C TYR A 221 -3.56 8.48 -35.72
N TRP A 222 -3.78 7.18 -35.50
CA TRP A 222 -3.22 6.47 -34.36
C TRP A 222 -1.71 6.31 -34.51
N HIS A 223 -0.96 6.67 -33.47
CA HIS A 223 0.47 6.44 -33.36
C HIS A 223 0.77 5.72 -32.04
N LEU A 224 1.44 4.57 -32.14
CA LEU A 224 1.62 3.62 -31.05
C LEU A 224 3.12 3.37 -30.76
N PRO A 225 3.91 4.38 -30.36
CA PRO A 225 5.35 4.23 -30.16
C PRO A 225 5.68 3.45 -28.89
N ALA A 226 6.69 2.57 -28.96
CA ALA A 226 7.25 1.90 -27.79
C ALA A 226 8.18 2.84 -27.00
N LEU A 227 8.30 2.61 -25.68
CA LEU A 227 9.16 3.40 -24.79
C LEU A 227 10.66 3.17 -25.05
N ALA A 228 11.04 2.05 -25.67
CA ALA A 228 12.38 1.77 -26.15
C ALA A 228 12.34 0.88 -27.40
N VAL A 229 13.41 0.88 -28.19
CA VAL A 229 13.54 0.03 -29.40
C VAL A 229 14.66 -1.00 -29.27
N ALA A 230 14.65 -2.01 -30.13
CA ALA A 230 15.64 -3.08 -30.10
C ALA A 230 17.08 -2.56 -30.28
N ASP A 231 17.24 -1.53 -31.12
CA ASP A 231 18.48 -0.78 -31.30
C ASP A 231 18.53 0.47 -30.40
N ASN A 232 18.30 0.26 -29.10
CA ASN A 232 18.33 1.34 -28.11
C ASN A 232 19.75 1.86 -27.87
N PHE A 233 19.84 3.08 -27.33
CA PHE A 233 21.09 3.81 -27.09
C PHE A 233 22.15 3.03 -26.29
N ARG A 234 21.74 2.09 -25.43
CA ARG A 234 22.65 1.26 -24.62
C ARG A 234 22.90 -0.13 -25.21
N GLY A 235 22.23 -0.51 -26.30
CA GLY A 235 22.27 -1.86 -26.84
C GLY A 235 21.77 -2.92 -25.84
N ALA A 236 20.92 -2.53 -24.89
CA ALA A 236 20.39 -3.44 -23.88
C ALA A 236 19.29 -4.31 -24.48
N PRO A 237 19.16 -5.58 -24.08
CA PRO A 237 18.04 -6.41 -24.53
C PRO A 237 16.71 -5.82 -24.06
N LEU A 238 15.75 -5.72 -24.98
CA LEU A 238 14.38 -5.31 -24.66
C LEU A 238 13.72 -6.35 -23.76
N ASP A 239 13.03 -5.87 -22.75
CA ASP A 239 12.08 -6.64 -21.95
C ASP A 239 10.69 -6.01 -22.00
N ASP A 240 9.78 -6.55 -21.19
CA ASP A 240 8.40 -6.07 -21.09
C ASP A 240 8.29 -4.56 -20.82
N ALA A 241 9.23 -3.95 -20.08
CA ALA A 241 9.22 -2.52 -19.80
C ALA A 241 9.61 -1.66 -21.02
N GLY A 242 10.48 -2.17 -21.89
CA GLY A 242 10.83 -1.52 -23.16
C GLY A 242 9.70 -1.60 -24.20
N ASN A 243 8.93 -2.68 -24.16
CA ASN A 243 7.77 -2.93 -25.04
C ASN A 243 6.50 -2.19 -24.60
N ILE A 244 6.61 -1.30 -23.60
CA ILE A 244 5.48 -0.45 -23.23
C ILE A 244 5.22 0.51 -24.41
N VAL A 245 4.03 0.46 -25.00
CA VAL A 245 3.55 1.39 -26.03
C VAL A 245 2.76 2.54 -25.40
N SER A 246 2.99 3.76 -25.90
CA SER A 246 2.16 4.95 -25.67
C SER A 246 1.05 5.02 -26.73
N VAL A 247 -0.16 5.44 -26.36
CA VAL A 247 -1.31 5.51 -27.28
C VAL A 247 -1.57 6.96 -27.62
N ASN A 248 -1.24 7.37 -28.85
CA ASN A 248 -1.30 8.77 -29.26
C ASN A 248 -2.09 8.97 -30.55
N LEU A 249 -2.51 10.21 -30.75
CA LEU A 249 -3.12 10.71 -31.97
C LEU A 249 -2.21 11.76 -32.61
N LEU A 250 -1.81 11.56 -33.86
CA LEU A 250 -1.32 12.60 -34.74
C LEU A 250 -2.50 13.23 -35.48
N CYS A 251 -2.74 14.53 -35.28
CA CYS A 251 -3.84 15.25 -35.92
C CYS A 251 -3.30 16.30 -36.90
N LEU A 252 -3.76 16.20 -38.15
CA LEU A 252 -3.35 17.07 -39.25
C LEU A 252 -4.50 18.03 -39.62
N PRO A 253 -4.24 19.35 -39.75
CA PRO A 253 -5.27 20.36 -40.02
C PRO A 253 -5.69 20.43 -41.50
N ASP A 254 -4.98 19.76 -42.41
CA ASP A 254 -5.20 19.87 -43.86
C ASP A 254 -5.18 18.47 -44.49
N ASP A 255 -5.53 18.35 -45.78
CA ASP A 255 -5.47 17.10 -46.56
C ASP A 255 -4.05 16.58 -46.84
N ARG A 256 -3.06 17.06 -46.10
CA ARG A 256 -1.68 16.58 -46.19
C ARG A 256 -1.62 15.10 -45.82
N PRO A 257 -0.83 14.28 -46.54
CA PRO A 257 -0.65 12.89 -46.18
C PRO A 257 0.08 12.78 -44.83
N PRO A 258 -0.18 11.70 -44.05
CA PRO A 258 0.57 11.43 -42.85
C PRO A 258 2.06 11.19 -43.18
N PRO A 259 2.97 11.47 -42.24
CA PRO A 259 4.42 11.31 -42.45
C PRO A 259 4.84 9.86 -42.68
N SER A 260 4.02 8.88 -42.29
CA SER A 260 4.17 7.47 -42.62
C SER A 260 2.83 6.92 -43.15
N PRO A 261 2.83 6.08 -44.20
CA PRO A 261 1.63 5.40 -44.68
C PRO A 261 1.09 4.36 -43.68
N ASP A 262 1.89 3.96 -42.68
CA ASP A 262 1.52 2.93 -41.69
C ASP A 262 0.66 3.48 -40.54
N LEU A 263 0.46 4.80 -40.47
CA LEU A 263 -0.41 5.41 -39.46
C LEU A 263 -1.89 5.20 -39.82
N ALA A 264 -2.60 4.46 -38.98
CA ALA A 264 -4.02 4.16 -39.19
C ALA A 264 -4.89 5.40 -38.94
N GLU A 265 -5.67 5.80 -39.94
CA GLU A 265 -6.61 6.92 -39.80
C GLU A 265 -7.78 6.57 -38.85
N VAL A 266 -8.19 7.55 -38.07
CA VAL A 266 -9.40 7.49 -37.22
C VAL A 266 -10.62 7.62 -38.12
N THR A 267 -11.48 6.60 -38.11
CA THR A 267 -12.64 6.49 -39.00
C THR A 267 -13.92 7.15 -38.45
N GLY A 268 -13.95 7.48 -37.16
CA GLY A 268 -15.08 8.14 -36.51
C GLY A 268 -14.85 8.40 -35.03
N VAL A 269 -15.81 9.04 -34.37
CA VAL A 269 -15.73 9.41 -32.94
C VAL A 269 -15.72 8.21 -31.99
N ASP A 270 -16.16 7.04 -32.48
CA ASP A 270 -16.17 5.77 -31.75
C ASP A 270 -15.02 4.84 -32.15
N ASP A 271 -14.14 5.28 -33.06
CA ASP A 271 -12.95 4.53 -33.45
C ASP A 271 -12.02 4.40 -32.23
N TRP A 272 -11.58 3.18 -32.00
CA TRP A 272 -10.59 2.87 -30.99
C TRP A 272 -9.50 2.07 -31.67
N TRP A 273 -8.26 2.28 -31.26
CA TRP A 273 -7.11 1.57 -31.83
C TRP A 273 -7.23 0.03 -31.73
N GLN A 274 -8.16 -0.50 -30.91
CA GLN A 274 -8.46 -1.92 -30.72
C GLN A 274 -9.82 -2.39 -31.30
N SER A 275 -10.62 -1.57 -32.00
CA SER A 275 -11.96 -2.00 -32.45
C SER A 275 -11.91 -2.96 -33.65
N ASP A 276 -12.55 -4.13 -33.52
CA ASP A 276 -12.59 -5.29 -34.44
C ASP A 276 -13.16 -5.06 -35.85
N ASP A 277 -13.63 -3.86 -36.18
CA ASP A 277 -14.32 -3.55 -37.46
C ASP A 277 -13.42 -2.80 -38.47
N LYS A 278 -12.10 -2.90 -38.30
CA LYS A 278 -11.14 -2.49 -39.34
C LYS A 278 -10.96 -3.65 -40.29
N GLY A 279 -11.73 -3.62 -41.38
CA GLY A 279 -11.56 -4.52 -42.52
C GLY A 279 -10.08 -4.72 -42.83
N ASP A 280 -9.67 -5.99 -42.75
CA ASP A 280 -8.34 -6.52 -43.05
C ASP A 280 -7.14 -5.82 -42.35
N GLY A 281 -7.30 -5.43 -41.07
CA GLY A 281 -6.21 -5.05 -40.17
C GLY A 281 -6.12 -6.03 -38.98
N VAL A 282 -5.00 -6.76 -38.89
CA VAL A 282 -4.64 -7.80 -37.89
C VAL A 282 -5.37 -7.69 -36.53
N ARG A 283 -6.24 -8.66 -36.21
CA ARG A 283 -6.74 -8.85 -34.83
C ARG A 283 -5.56 -9.03 -33.88
N PRO A 284 -5.56 -8.41 -32.68
CA PRO A 284 -4.54 -8.67 -31.69
C PRO A 284 -4.46 -10.16 -31.41
N SER A 285 -3.28 -10.72 -31.61
CA SER A 285 -2.94 -12.09 -31.25
C SER A 285 -3.13 -12.33 -29.75
N GLU A 286 -3.25 -13.60 -29.35
CA GLU A 286 -3.28 -13.98 -27.93
C GLU A 286 -2.13 -13.34 -27.13
N THR A 287 -0.94 -13.28 -27.73
CA THR A 287 0.26 -12.64 -27.16
C THR A 287 0.07 -11.15 -26.93
N GLU A 288 -0.55 -10.44 -27.88
CA GLU A 288 -0.82 -9.01 -27.79
C GLU A 288 -1.89 -8.72 -26.73
N LEU A 289 -2.99 -9.50 -26.70
CA LEU A 289 -4.01 -9.38 -25.65
C LEU A 289 -3.42 -9.60 -24.26
N PHE A 290 -2.59 -10.63 -24.09
CA PHE A 290 -1.96 -10.92 -22.81
C PHE A 290 -0.99 -9.81 -22.39
N ALA A 291 -0.20 -9.27 -23.31
CA ALA A 291 0.72 -8.17 -23.04
C ALA A 291 -0.02 -6.88 -22.63
N ILE A 292 -1.15 -6.57 -23.27
CA ILE A 292 -1.97 -5.41 -22.90
C ILE A 292 -2.65 -5.65 -21.56
N ALA A 293 -3.16 -6.85 -21.29
CA ALA A 293 -3.73 -7.19 -19.98
C ALA A 293 -2.70 -7.02 -18.84
N ARG A 294 -1.48 -7.53 -19.02
CA ARG A 294 -0.38 -7.37 -18.05
C ARG A 294 -0.03 -5.90 -17.79
N ARG A 295 -0.10 -5.07 -18.82
CA ARG A 295 0.11 -3.61 -18.72
C ARG A 295 -1.00 -2.94 -17.91
N GLN A 296 -2.27 -3.26 -18.17
CA GLN A 296 -3.38 -2.71 -17.40
C GLN A 296 -3.34 -3.17 -15.94
N PHE A 297 -2.95 -4.43 -15.71
CA PHE A 297 -2.69 -4.96 -14.38
C PHE A 297 -1.61 -4.15 -13.64
N GLY A 298 -0.48 -3.86 -14.29
CA GLY A 298 0.60 -3.03 -13.74
C GLY A 298 0.19 -1.58 -13.44
N ARG A 299 -0.83 -1.06 -14.11
CA ARG A 299 -1.45 0.27 -13.87
C ARG A 299 -2.54 0.25 -12.79
N ALA A 300 -2.72 -0.88 -12.10
CA ALA A 300 -3.84 -1.11 -11.16
C ALA A 300 -5.24 -0.92 -11.78
N ARG A 301 -5.36 -1.01 -13.11
CA ARG A 301 -6.62 -0.97 -13.86
C ARG A 301 -7.16 -2.39 -14.02
N PHE A 302 -7.52 -3.00 -12.89
CA PHE A 302 -7.85 -4.43 -12.82
C PHE A 302 -9.06 -4.82 -13.67
N ASP A 303 -10.07 -3.95 -13.79
CA ASP A 303 -11.25 -4.23 -14.60
C ASP A 303 -10.96 -4.23 -16.11
N GLU A 304 -10.09 -3.33 -16.58
CA GLU A 304 -9.63 -3.33 -17.97
C GLU A 304 -8.77 -4.55 -18.27
N ALA A 305 -7.87 -4.92 -17.34
CA ALA A 305 -7.08 -6.13 -17.45
C ALA A 305 -7.97 -7.38 -17.51
N CYS A 306 -9.00 -7.48 -16.66
CA CYS A 306 -9.99 -8.54 -16.70
C CYS A 306 -10.66 -8.64 -18.07
N ALA A 307 -11.17 -7.52 -18.63
CA ALA A 307 -11.86 -7.53 -19.92
C ALA A 307 -10.96 -8.04 -21.07
N LEU A 308 -9.67 -7.69 -21.05
CA LEU A 308 -8.70 -8.15 -22.04
C LEU A 308 -8.37 -9.65 -21.89
N LEU A 309 -8.31 -10.13 -20.65
CA LEU A 309 -8.09 -11.55 -20.35
C LEU A 309 -9.31 -12.39 -20.69
N ASP A 310 -10.51 -11.88 -20.41
CA ASP A 310 -11.76 -12.51 -20.83
C ASP A 310 -11.81 -12.65 -22.36
N ALA A 311 -11.46 -11.58 -23.10
CA ALA A 311 -11.37 -11.62 -24.55
C ALA A 311 -10.31 -12.64 -25.04
N LEU A 312 -9.15 -12.72 -24.40
CA LEU A 312 -8.14 -13.75 -24.71
C LEU A 312 -8.70 -15.15 -24.48
N LEU A 313 -9.37 -15.38 -23.36
CA LEU A 313 -9.95 -16.67 -22.99
C LEU A 313 -11.16 -17.05 -23.87
N GLU A 314 -11.75 -16.14 -24.64
CA GLU A 314 -12.71 -16.53 -25.69
C GLU A 314 -12.02 -17.33 -26.81
N PHE A 315 -10.78 -17.00 -27.15
CA PHE A 315 -9.98 -17.71 -28.17
C PHE A 315 -9.26 -18.93 -27.59
N ALA A 316 -8.71 -18.80 -26.39
CA ALA A 316 -7.96 -19.84 -25.70
C ALA A 316 -8.50 -20.07 -24.27
N PRO A 317 -9.63 -20.78 -24.11
CA PRO A 317 -10.40 -20.83 -22.85
C PRO A 317 -9.70 -21.40 -21.62
N ASP A 318 -8.60 -22.12 -21.84
CA ASP A 318 -7.83 -22.75 -20.79
C ASP A 318 -6.35 -22.31 -20.88
N GLN A 319 -6.03 -21.11 -21.38
CA GLN A 319 -4.64 -20.64 -21.44
C GLN A 319 -4.10 -20.37 -20.01
N PRO A 320 -3.00 -21.02 -19.57
CA PRO A 320 -2.56 -20.98 -18.16
C PRO A 320 -2.27 -19.58 -17.62
N ASP A 321 -1.43 -18.83 -18.33
CA ASP A 321 -0.95 -17.52 -17.89
C ASP A 321 -2.09 -16.49 -17.80
N ALA A 322 -3.04 -16.56 -18.72
CA ALA A 322 -4.24 -15.72 -18.72
C ALA A 322 -5.16 -16.03 -17.54
N LEU A 323 -5.40 -17.32 -17.23
CA LEU A 323 -6.19 -17.70 -16.06
C LEU A 323 -5.51 -17.28 -14.76
N MET A 324 -4.18 -17.39 -14.67
CA MET A 324 -3.40 -16.94 -13.51
C MET A 324 -3.51 -15.43 -13.32
N LEU A 325 -3.27 -14.65 -14.39
CA LEU A 325 -3.34 -13.19 -14.31
C LEU A 325 -4.77 -12.72 -14.05
N LEU A 326 -5.78 -13.38 -14.61
CA LEU A 326 -7.19 -13.06 -14.39
C LEU A 326 -7.57 -13.30 -12.93
N ALA A 327 -7.08 -14.38 -12.33
CA ALA A 327 -7.27 -14.64 -10.91
C ALA A 327 -6.70 -13.50 -10.05
N GLU A 328 -5.47 -13.08 -10.33
CA GLU A 328 -4.83 -11.98 -9.61
C GLU A 328 -5.57 -10.64 -9.84
N CYS A 329 -6.04 -10.35 -11.06
CA CYS A 329 -6.87 -9.17 -11.33
C CYS A 329 -8.16 -9.18 -10.51
N HIS A 330 -8.84 -10.33 -10.43
CA HIS A 330 -10.04 -10.48 -9.62
C HIS A 330 -9.75 -10.29 -8.14
N HIS A 331 -8.68 -10.87 -7.60
CA HIS A 331 -8.29 -10.70 -6.21
C HIS A 331 -8.01 -9.23 -5.87
N ARG A 332 -7.20 -8.54 -6.68
CA ARG A 332 -6.88 -7.13 -6.50
C ARG A 332 -8.11 -6.21 -6.61
N ALA A 333 -9.12 -6.63 -7.36
CA ALA A 333 -10.41 -5.97 -7.45
C ALA A 333 -11.41 -6.38 -6.34
N GLY A 334 -10.99 -7.18 -5.35
CA GLY A 334 -11.83 -7.65 -4.24
C GLY A 334 -12.86 -8.72 -4.63
N ARG A 335 -12.68 -9.38 -5.77
CA ARG A 335 -13.57 -10.43 -6.32
C ARG A 335 -13.01 -11.83 -6.07
N ASP A 336 -12.70 -12.15 -4.81
CA ASP A 336 -11.98 -13.38 -4.43
C ASP A 336 -12.68 -14.67 -4.90
N GLY A 337 -14.02 -14.68 -4.94
CA GLY A 337 -14.77 -15.82 -5.47
C GLY A 337 -14.48 -16.12 -6.95
N ALA A 338 -14.33 -15.07 -7.77
CA ALA A 338 -13.97 -15.21 -9.18
C ALA A 338 -12.49 -15.60 -9.33
N ALA A 339 -11.61 -15.06 -8.50
CA ALA A 339 -10.20 -15.43 -8.46
C ALA A 339 -10.00 -16.93 -8.16
N ILE A 340 -10.67 -17.43 -7.12
CA ILE A 340 -10.67 -18.86 -6.75
C ILE A 340 -11.19 -19.72 -7.92
N ALA A 341 -12.26 -19.30 -8.59
CA ALA A 341 -12.80 -20.04 -9.74
C ALA A 341 -11.81 -20.13 -10.92
N CYS A 342 -11.08 -19.05 -11.20
CA CYS A 342 -10.03 -19.03 -12.24
C CYS A 342 -8.91 -20.03 -11.93
N LEU A 343 -8.40 -20.01 -10.69
CA LEU A 343 -7.35 -20.94 -10.24
C LEU A 343 -7.82 -22.40 -10.22
N GLN A 344 -9.06 -22.65 -9.79
CA GLN A 344 -9.64 -23.99 -9.82
C GLN A 344 -9.79 -24.51 -11.26
N ARG A 345 -10.19 -23.65 -12.21
CA ARG A 345 -10.24 -24.01 -13.63
C ARG A 345 -8.86 -24.32 -14.20
N LEU A 346 -7.87 -23.49 -13.89
CA LEU A 346 -6.46 -23.69 -14.27
C LEU A 346 -5.98 -25.08 -13.82
N LEU A 347 -6.13 -25.38 -12.52
CA LEU A 347 -5.72 -26.65 -11.92
C LEU A 347 -6.48 -27.86 -12.46
N ALA A 348 -7.77 -27.71 -12.80
CA ALA A 348 -8.57 -28.79 -13.38
C ALA A 348 -8.14 -29.15 -14.81
N ARG A 349 -7.49 -28.23 -15.53
CA ARG A 349 -7.09 -28.40 -16.94
C ARG A 349 -5.64 -28.76 -17.13
N HIS A 350 -4.75 -28.19 -16.32
CA HIS A 350 -3.30 -28.34 -16.46
C HIS A 350 -2.66 -29.18 -15.35
N GLY A 351 -3.45 -29.59 -14.36
CA GLY A 351 -2.98 -30.39 -13.23
C GLY A 351 -2.40 -29.53 -12.12
N ASP A 352 -1.65 -30.16 -11.23
CA ASP A 352 -1.14 -29.55 -10.01
C ASP A 352 0.09 -28.67 -10.30
N GLU A 353 -0.15 -27.40 -10.61
CA GLU A 353 0.87 -26.36 -10.73
C GLU A 353 1.11 -25.68 -9.38
N VAL A 354 2.38 -25.60 -8.95
CA VAL A 354 2.76 -25.11 -7.62
C VAL A 354 2.30 -23.67 -7.38
N ASP A 355 2.56 -22.76 -8.33
CA ASP A 355 2.22 -21.34 -8.18
C ASP A 355 0.70 -21.13 -8.07
N ALA A 356 -0.09 -21.88 -8.86
CA ALA A 356 -1.55 -21.82 -8.82
C ALA A 356 -2.12 -22.37 -7.51
N LEU A 357 -1.52 -23.43 -6.98
CA LEU A 357 -1.92 -24.01 -5.69
C LEU A 357 -1.57 -23.10 -4.52
N CYS A 358 -0.41 -22.43 -4.56
CA CYS A 358 -0.01 -21.42 -3.58
C CYS A 358 -0.98 -20.23 -3.59
N ALA A 359 -1.24 -19.64 -4.77
CA ALA A 359 -2.20 -18.55 -4.91
C ALA A 359 -3.61 -18.95 -4.44
N LEU A 360 -4.04 -20.17 -4.74
CA LEU A 360 -5.34 -20.69 -4.29
C LEU A 360 -5.38 -20.82 -2.77
N ALA A 361 -4.32 -21.34 -2.14
CA ALA A 361 -4.24 -21.49 -0.70
C ALA A 361 -4.32 -20.13 0.02
N ASP A 362 -3.61 -19.11 -0.49
CA ASP A 362 -3.61 -17.77 0.09
C ASP A 362 -5.00 -17.11 0.01
N LEU A 363 -5.68 -17.21 -1.13
CA LEU A 363 -7.07 -16.72 -1.28
C LEU A 363 -8.05 -17.46 -0.37
N LEU A 364 -7.87 -18.77 -0.20
CA LEU A 364 -8.71 -19.57 0.70
C LEU A 364 -8.49 -19.18 2.16
N VAL A 365 -7.28 -18.79 2.57
CA VAL A 365 -7.01 -18.26 3.92
C VAL A 365 -7.72 -16.93 4.14
N ASP A 366 -7.64 -16.01 3.17
CA ASP A 366 -8.33 -14.73 3.24
C ASP A 366 -9.86 -14.91 3.35
N GLY A 367 -10.40 -15.89 2.63
CA GLY A 367 -11.80 -16.34 2.75
C GLY A 367 -12.10 -17.19 3.99
N LYS A 368 -11.14 -17.40 4.90
CA LYS A 368 -11.23 -18.23 6.12
C LYS A 368 -11.66 -19.69 5.87
N ARG A 369 -11.36 -20.23 4.68
CA ARG A 369 -11.59 -21.62 4.24
C ARG A 369 -10.34 -22.48 4.48
N PHE A 370 -9.88 -22.52 5.74
CA PHE A 370 -8.56 -23.06 6.11
C PHE A 370 -8.36 -24.54 5.73
N GLY A 371 -9.36 -25.39 5.91
CA GLY A 371 -9.26 -26.81 5.51
C GLY A 371 -9.01 -27.01 4.02
N GLU A 372 -9.60 -26.17 3.16
CA GLU A 372 -9.35 -26.21 1.71
C GLU A 372 -7.98 -25.65 1.36
N ALA A 373 -7.52 -24.60 2.07
CA ALA A 373 -6.18 -24.06 1.91
C ALA A 373 -5.11 -25.12 2.26
N VAL A 374 -5.31 -25.88 3.34
CA VAL A 374 -4.46 -27.03 3.71
C VAL A 374 -4.42 -28.07 2.59
N ALA A 375 -5.57 -28.38 1.97
CA ALA A 375 -5.62 -29.35 0.86
C ALA A 375 -4.85 -28.85 -0.38
N ALA A 376 -5.02 -27.57 -0.75
CA ALA A 376 -4.30 -26.95 -1.88
C ALA A 376 -2.78 -26.94 -1.64
N MET A 377 -2.34 -26.47 -0.47
CA MET A 377 -0.92 -26.40 -0.14
C MET A 377 -0.30 -27.79 0.07
N SER A 378 -1.07 -28.77 0.54
CA SER A 378 -0.64 -30.17 0.57
C SER A 378 -0.33 -30.67 -0.83
N ARG A 379 -1.20 -30.40 -1.81
CA ARG A 379 -0.95 -30.74 -3.23
C ARG A 379 0.31 -30.04 -3.75
N ALA A 380 0.50 -28.76 -3.45
CA ALA A 380 1.71 -28.03 -3.87
C ALA A 380 2.98 -28.71 -3.35
N HIS A 381 2.98 -29.08 -2.07
CA HIS A 381 4.09 -29.83 -1.46
C HIS A 381 4.32 -31.21 -2.10
N HIS A 382 3.28 -31.90 -2.59
CA HIS A 382 3.47 -33.18 -3.29
C HIS A 382 4.17 -32.99 -4.64
N CYS A 383 4.01 -31.85 -5.30
CA CYS A 383 4.70 -31.53 -6.55
C CYS A 383 6.20 -31.29 -6.34
N ASP A 384 6.60 -30.68 -5.22
CA ASP A 384 8.00 -30.52 -4.82
C ASP A 384 8.22 -30.84 -3.32
N PRO A 385 8.42 -32.13 -2.98
CA PRO A 385 8.56 -32.56 -1.59
C PRO A 385 9.84 -32.06 -0.90
N SER A 386 10.83 -31.59 -1.67
CA SER A 386 12.10 -31.07 -1.16
C SER A 386 12.08 -29.57 -0.87
N ASN A 387 10.99 -28.87 -1.19
CA ASN A 387 10.88 -27.44 -1.00
C ASN A 387 10.44 -27.07 0.43
N ALA A 388 11.39 -26.55 1.21
CA ALA A 388 11.13 -26.10 2.58
C ALA A 388 10.10 -24.95 2.64
N ALA A 389 10.01 -24.11 1.60
CA ALA A 389 9.04 -23.02 1.56
C ALA A 389 7.59 -23.52 1.44
N LEU A 390 7.36 -24.59 0.68
CA LEU A 390 6.03 -25.23 0.58
C LEU A 390 5.61 -25.92 1.88
N LEU A 391 6.57 -26.53 2.60
CA LEU A 391 6.30 -27.06 3.94
C LEU A 391 5.96 -25.95 4.93
N HIS A 392 6.67 -24.82 4.89
CA HIS A 392 6.32 -23.64 5.68
C HIS A 392 4.92 -23.12 5.33
N GLY A 393 4.62 -22.96 4.04
CA GLY A 393 3.27 -22.60 3.58
C GLY A 393 2.21 -23.54 4.16
N LEU A 394 2.44 -24.87 4.06
CA LEU A 394 1.52 -25.87 4.61
C LEU A 394 1.34 -25.73 6.12
N ALA A 395 2.43 -25.48 6.85
CA ALA A 395 2.37 -25.27 8.29
C ALA A 395 1.60 -24.01 8.69
N VAL A 396 1.74 -22.91 7.94
CA VAL A 396 0.92 -21.70 8.12
C VAL A 396 -0.56 -22.07 7.97
N MET A 397 -0.92 -22.80 6.91
CA MET A 397 -2.31 -23.23 6.68
C MET A 397 -2.82 -24.12 7.82
N LEU A 398 -2.03 -25.10 8.24
CA LEU A 398 -2.36 -26.01 9.35
C LEU A 398 -2.55 -25.26 10.67
N ARG A 399 -1.70 -24.26 10.96
CA ARG A 399 -1.84 -23.43 12.16
C ARG A 399 -3.14 -22.64 12.14
N ARG A 400 -3.47 -22.01 11.00
CA ARG A 400 -4.73 -21.26 10.82
C ARG A 400 -5.98 -22.15 10.91
N ASP A 401 -5.88 -23.41 10.49
CA ASP A 401 -6.92 -24.43 10.63
C ASP A 401 -7.01 -24.99 12.08
N GLY A 402 -6.18 -24.53 13.01
CA GLY A 402 -6.14 -24.99 14.40
C GLY A 402 -5.40 -26.32 14.61
N ARG A 403 -4.75 -26.85 13.58
CA ARG A 403 -4.01 -28.13 13.59
C ARG A 403 -2.54 -27.93 14.00
N GLY A 404 -2.32 -27.23 15.11
CA GLY A 404 -0.98 -26.80 15.55
C GLY A 404 0.04 -27.93 15.74
N LYS A 405 -0.38 -29.13 16.17
CA LYS A 405 0.54 -30.29 16.28
C LYS A 405 1.10 -30.73 14.93
N GLU A 406 0.26 -30.73 13.89
CA GLU A 406 0.67 -31.08 12.53
C GLU A 406 1.49 -29.95 11.90
N ALA A 407 1.13 -28.70 12.16
CA ALA A 407 1.93 -27.54 11.76
C ALA A 407 3.36 -27.63 12.31
N LEU A 408 3.51 -27.93 13.60
CA LEU A 408 4.82 -28.08 14.23
C LEU A 408 5.66 -29.20 13.59
N ALA A 409 5.07 -30.40 13.43
CA ALA A 409 5.76 -31.51 12.77
C ALA A 409 6.15 -31.19 11.32
N THR A 410 5.34 -30.39 10.61
CA THR A 410 5.62 -29.93 9.25
C THR A 410 6.78 -28.92 9.22
N LEU A 411 6.84 -28.01 10.19
CA LEU A 411 7.95 -27.06 10.33
C LEU A 411 9.26 -27.75 10.72
N ASP A 412 9.21 -28.76 11.59
CA ASP A 412 10.40 -29.56 11.91
C ASP A 412 10.97 -30.25 10.67
N ARG A 413 10.10 -30.73 9.76
CA ARG A 413 10.54 -31.24 8.44
C ARG A 413 11.13 -30.15 7.56
N ALA A 414 10.51 -28.96 7.51
CA ALA A 414 11.02 -27.83 6.73
C ALA A 414 12.43 -27.42 7.19
N LEU A 415 12.63 -27.35 8.51
CA LEU A 415 13.91 -26.97 9.11
C LEU A 415 14.96 -28.07 9.04
N ALA A 416 14.56 -29.34 8.93
CA ALA A 416 15.48 -30.43 8.61
C ALA A 416 16.02 -30.33 7.17
N LEU A 417 15.22 -29.83 6.21
CA LEU A 417 15.64 -29.57 4.84
C LEU A 417 16.48 -28.29 4.73
N ALA A 418 16.09 -27.24 5.45
CA ALA A 418 16.74 -25.93 5.44
C ALA A 418 16.96 -25.40 6.87
N PRO A 419 18.09 -25.71 7.52
CA PRO A 419 18.35 -25.31 8.91
C PRO A 419 18.43 -23.79 9.16
N HIS A 420 18.74 -23.00 8.12
CA HIS A 420 18.86 -21.54 8.18
C HIS A 420 17.63 -20.82 7.60
N PHE A 421 16.44 -21.40 7.76
CA PHE A 421 15.20 -20.86 7.21
C PHE A 421 14.44 -20.02 8.26
N ASP A 422 14.84 -18.75 8.40
CA ASP A 422 14.40 -17.87 9.49
C ASP A 422 12.89 -17.66 9.55
N ILE A 423 12.22 -17.51 8.41
CA ILE A 423 10.75 -17.41 8.35
C ILE A 423 10.07 -18.70 8.86
N GLY A 424 10.62 -19.88 8.54
CA GLY A 424 10.14 -21.16 9.06
C GLY A 424 10.36 -21.31 10.56
N ARG A 425 11.50 -20.81 11.08
CA ARG A 425 11.76 -20.75 12.53
C ARG A 425 10.75 -19.84 13.23
N PHE A 426 10.54 -18.63 12.71
CA PHE A 426 9.55 -17.72 13.27
C PHE A 426 8.14 -18.32 13.29
N GLU A 427 7.71 -18.98 12.22
CA GLU A 427 6.40 -19.64 12.19
C GLU A 427 6.33 -20.80 13.21
N ARG A 428 7.44 -21.52 13.44
CA ARG A 428 7.53 -22.53 14.51
C ARG A 428 7.35 -21.90 15.89
N ALA A 429 7.97 -20.74 16.11
CA ALA A 429 7.77 -19.98 17.33
C ALA A 429 6.29 -19.64 17.55
N MET A 430 5.59 -19.18 16.51
CA MET A 430 4.17 -18.84 16.59
C MET A 430 3.31 -20.05 17.01
N VAL A 431 3.55 -21.23 16.41
CA VAL A 431 2.85 -22.48 16.80
C VAL A 431 3.14 -22.86 18.25
N LEU A 432 4.41 -22.77 18.68
CA LEU A 432 4.81 -23.09 20.04
C LEU A 432 4.20 -22.12 21.07
N LEU A 433 4.11 -20.83 20.72
CA LEU A 433 3.52 -19.79 21.57
C LEU A 433 2.01 -19.99 21.76
N GLU A 434 1.29 -20.29 20.69
CA GLU A 434 -0.15 -20.60 20.75
C GLU A 434 -0.43 -21.84 21.61
N ALA A 435 0.51 -22.80 21.61
CA ALA A 435 0.48 -24.00 22.44
C ALA A 435 0.97 -23.78 23.88
N GLY A 436 1.42 -22.56 24.24
CA GLY A 436 1.95 -22.24 25.57
C GLY A 436 3.35 -22.80 25.87
N ARG A 437 4.08 -23.29 24.87
CA ARG A 437 5.45 -23.83 24.99
C ARG A 437 6.49 -22.71 24.90
N LEU A 438 6.40 -21.76 25.83
CA LEU A 438 7.12 -20.47 25.78
C LEU A 438 8.64 -20.63 25.68
N THR A 439 9.25 -21.43 26.56
CA THR A 439 10.70 -21.63 26.61
C THR A 439 11.27 -22.15 25.29
N GLU A 440 10.53 -23.00 24.58
CA GLU A 440 10.96 -23.56 23.30
C GLU A 440 10.76 -22.56 22.15
N ALA A 441 9.78 -21.67 22.26
CA ALA A 441 9.45 -20.72 21.21
C ALA A 441 10.42 -19.52 21.15
N TRP A 442 10.91 -19.05 22.29
CA TRP A 442 11.65 -17.80 22.38
C TRP A 442 12.88 -17.67 21.48
N PRO A 443 13.75 -18.69 21.36
CA PRO A 443 14.92 -18.58 20.49
C PRO A 443 14.57 -18.30 19.02
N ASP A 444 13.43 -18.80 18.56
CA ASP A 444 12.95 -18.59 17.20
C ASP A 444 12.12 -17.31 17.07
N TYR A 445 11.29 -16.99 18.07
CA TYR A 445 10.54 -15.73 18.11
C TYR A 445 11.48 -14.53 18.11
N ASP A 446 12.68 -14.70 18.68
CA ASP A 446 13.68 -13.64 18.72
C ASP A 446 14.20 -13.25 17.33
N LEU A 447 13.97 -14.05 16.28
CA LEU A 447 14.37 -13.75 14.90
C LEU A 447 13.44 -12.78 14.19
N ARG A 448 12.26 -12.46 14.74
CA ARG A 448 11.25 -11.61 14.09
C ARG A 448 11.80 -10.28 13.58
N HIS A 449 12.77 -9.69 14.27
CA HIS A 449 13.42 -8.43 13.90
C HIS A 449 14.20 -8.52 12.58
N LEU A 450 14.60 -9.73 12.15
CA LEU A 450 15.21 -9.97 10.84
C LEU A 450 14.15 -10.04 9.72
N LEU A 451 12.89 -10.28 10.09
CA LEU A 451 11.76 -10.46 9.17
C LEU A 451 10.92 -9.19 9.05
N ASP A 452 11.07 -8.24 9.97
CA ASP A 452 10.39 -6.95 9.94
C ASP A 452 11.25 -5.92 9.19
N PRO A 453 10.91 -5.56 7.94
CA PRO A 453 11.67 -4.57 7.18
C PRO A 453 11.56 -3.15 7.76
N ALA A 454 10.62 -2.89 8.67
CA ALA A 454 10.48 -1.61 9.36
C ALA A 454 11.31 -1.53 10.64
N PHE A 455 11.91 -2.64 11.10
CA PHE A 455 12.77 -2.63 12.26
C PHE A 455 14.16 -2.08 11.91
N GLU A 456 14.53 -0.97 12.54
CA GLU A 456 15.86 -0.37 12.41
C GLU A 456 16.65 -0.60 13.69
N ALA A 457 17.68 -1.46 13.61
CA ALA A 457 18.59 -1.65 14.72
C ALA A 457 19.49 -0.41 14.90
N PRO A 458 19.80 0.00 16.14
CA PRO A 458 20.85 0.96 16.41
C PRO A 458 22.17 0.47 15.80
N PRO A 459 22.81 1.24 14.90
CA PRO A 459 23.88 0.71 14.05
C PRO A 459 25.21 0.51 14.79
N THR A 460 25.46 1.24 15.89
CA THR A 460 26.74 1.15 16.62
C THR A 460 26.63 0.41 17.96
N LEU A 461 25.44 0.33 18.55
CA LEU A 461 25.28 -0.34 19.83
C LEU A 461 25.34 -1.88 19.68
N PRO A 462 26.08 -2.58 20.54
CA PRO A 462 25.99 -4.03 20.63
C PRO A 462 24.63 -4.45 21.22
N ARG A 463 24.06 -5.53 20.65
CA ARG A 463 22.82 -6.11 21.16
C ARG A 463 23.05 -6.85 22.47
N TRP A 464 22.28 -6.52 23.49
CA TRP A 464 22.29 -7.23 24.76
C TRP A 464 21.76 -8.66 24.61
N GLN A 465 22.53 -9.63 25.10
CA GLN A 465 22.22 -11.06 24.92
C GLN A 465 21.59 -11.72 26.14
N GLY A 466 21.32 -10.98 27.22
CA GLY A 466 20.91 -11.50 28.51
C GLY A 466 22.00 -11.33 29.58
N GLY A 467 21.66 -11.62 30.85
CA GLY A 467 22.59 -11.51 31.98
C GLY A 467 22.72 -10.11 32.56
N ARG A 468 23.58 -9.95 33.59
CA ARG A 468 23.81 -8.68 34.27
C ARG A 468 24.51 -7.67 33.36
N PHE A 469 24.16 -6.39 33.49
CA PHE A 469 24.73 -5.27 32.75
C PHE A 469 25.01 -4.07 33.68
N ASP A 470 25.58 -4.38 34.85
CA ASP A 470 25.87 -3.41 35.91
C ASP A 470 26.65 -2.18 35.41
N GLY A 471 26.14 -0.98 35.72
CA GLY A 471 26.77 0.29 35.34
C GLY A 471 26.67 0.65 33.85
N GLN A 472 25.99 -0.15 33.03
CA GLN A 472 25.75 0.13 31.62
C GLN A 472 24.35 0.71 31.40
N ARG A 473 24.21 1.51 30.34
CA ARG A 473 22.95 2.12 29.90
C ARG A 473 22.40 1.34 28.71
N LEU A 474 21.24 0.72 28.89
CA LEU A 474 20.59 -0.12 27.89
C LEU A 474 19.41 0.62 27.25
N LEU A 475 19.48 0.79 25.93
CA LEU A 475 18.37 1.28 25.12
C LEU A 475 17.43 0.13 24.75
N VAL A 476 16.21 0.14 25.29
CA VAL A 476 15.13 -0.75 24.86
C VAL A 476 14.41 -0.11 23.68
N THR A 477 14.57 -0.66 22.48
CA THR A 477 14.02 -0.06 21.26
C THR A 477 12.54 -0.39 21.10
N ALA A 478 11.80 0.56 20.55
CA ALA A 478 10.37 0.42 20.32
C ALA A 478 10.11 -0.60 19.20
N GLU A 479 9.16 -1.50 19.39
CA GLU A 479 8.89 -2.58 18.44
C GLU A 479 7.41 -2.98 18.48
N GLY A 480 6.87 -3.38 17.32
CA GLY A 480 5.47 -3.73 17.18
C GLY A 480 4.52 -2.53 17.31
N GLY A 481 3.25 -2.83 17.63
CA GLY A 481 2.21 -1.83 17.81
C GLY A 481 2.09 -1.32 19.26
N HIS A 482 1.13 -0.41 19.47
CA HIS A 482 0.85 0.16 20.79
C HIS A 482 0.54 -0.90 21.85
N GLY A 483 -0.26 -1.92 21.49
CA GLY A 483 -0.61 -3.03 22.37
C GLY A 483 0.59 -3.88 22.77
N ASP A 484 1.50 -4.16 21.83
CA ASP A 484 2.72 -4.94 22.08
C ASP A 484 3.63 -4.22 23.06
N THR A 485 3.75 -2.89 22.95
CA THR A 485 4.53 -2.07 23.89
C THR A 485 3.96 -2.17 25.31
N ILE A 486 2.64 -2.04 25.47
CA ILE A 486 1.97 -2.13 26.77
C ILE A 486 2.07 -3.54 27.35
N TRP A 487 1.95 -4.57 26.51
CA TRP A 487 2.12 -5.95 26.92
C TRP A 487 3.54 -6.21 27.41
N ALA A 488 4.56 -5.83 26.63
CA ALA A 488 5.96 -6.13 26.92
C ALA A 488 6.56 -5.25 28.03
N ALA A 489 5.96 -4.09 28.34
CA ALA A 489 6.41 -3.26 29.45
C ALA A 489 6.44 -4.00 30.80
N ARG A 490 5.70 -5.10 30.96
CA ARG A 490 5.74 -5.99 32.14
C ARG A 490 7.12 -6.57 32.45
N PHE A 491 8.01 -6.64 31.45
CA PHE A 491 9.33 -7.26 31.60
C PHE A 491 10.39 -6.26 32.08
N LEU A 492 10.11 -4.96 32.02
CA LEU A 492 11.06 -3.90 32.36
C LEU A 492 11.52 -3.92 33.84
N PRO A 493 10.66 -4.21 34.84
CA PRO A 493 11.12 -4.34 36.23
C PRO A 493 12.15 -5.46 36.42
N ALA A 494 11.93 -6.61 35.79
CA ALA A 494 12.86 -7.74 35.86
C ALA A 494 14.18 -7.44 35.15
N LEU A 495 14.11 -6.77 34.00
CA LEU A 495 15.29 -6.27 33.28
C LEU A 495 16.09 -5.30 34.16
N ARG A 496 15.44 -4.32 34.80
CA ARG A 496 16.10 -3.35 35.67
C ARG A 496 16.78 -3.99 36.88
N ALA A 497 16.22 -5.07 37.41
CA ALA A 497 16.78 -5.83 38.52
C ALA A 497 18.12 -6.52 38.20
N LEU A 498 18.51 -6.59 36.91
CA LEU A 498 19.81 -7.11 36.47
C LEU A 498 20.96 -6.10 36.61
N GLY A 499 20.68 -4.84 36.97
CA GLY A 499 21.65 -3.93 37.61
C GLY A 499 22.06 -2.66 36.86
N GLY A 500 21.83 -2.55 35.55
CA GLY A 500 22.12 -1.33 34.78
C GLY A 500 20.97 -0.33 34.71
N GLU A 501 21.15 0.72 33.91
CA GLU A 501 20.12 1.72 33.60
C GLU A 501 19.31 1.28 32.37
N VAL A 502 17.99 1.40 32.43
CA VAL A 502 17.06 0.99 31.38
C VAL A 502 16.37 2.23 30.82
N HIS A 503 16.54 2.47 29.53
CA HIS A 503 15.88 3.56 28.83
C HIS A 503 14.95 3.00 27.76
N LEU A 504 13.67 3.38 27.79
CA LEU A 504 12.66 2.89 26.85
C LEU A 504 12.44 3.90 25.73
N GLN A 505 12.62 3.47 24.48
CA GLN A 505 12.20 4.23 23.33
C GLN A 505 10.66 4.18 23.22
N VAL A 506 10.01 5.33 23.08
CA VAL A 506 8.55 5.45 23.19
C VAL A 506 7.95 6.33 22.11
N ARG A 507 6.77 5.93 21.65
CA ARG A 507 5.91 6.73 20.76
C ARG A 507 5.33 7.93 21.51
N PRO A 508 5.26 9.13 20.92
CA PRO A 508 4.70 10.32 21.57
C PRO A 508 3.33 10.08 22.21
N GLU A 509 2.47 9.33 21.52
CA GLU A 509 1.10 9.01 21.93
C GLU A 509 1.05 8.20 23.23
N GLN A 510 2.08 7.39 23.52
CA GLN A 510 2.15 6.54 24.71
C GLN A 510 2.93 7.19 25.87
N ARG A 511 3.59 8.32 25.64
CA ARG A 511 4.55 8.90 26.59
C ARG A 511 3.93 9.18 27.95
N GLU A 512 2.74 9.77 27.97
CA GLU A 512 2.03 10.12 29.21
C GLU A 512 1.48 8.87 29.91
N LEU A 513 0.93 7.92 29.15
CA LEU A 513 0.40 6.66 29.68
C LEU A 513 1.50 5.82 30.36
N LEU A 514 2.71 5.84 29.81
CA LEU A 514 3.82 5.03 30.29
C LEU A 514 4.70 5.76 31.32
N ALA A 515 4.40 7.02 31.66
CA ALA A 515 5.28 7.86 32.48
C ALA A 515 5.59 7.29 33.89
N ALA A 516 4.74 6.42 34.43
CA ALA A 516 4.91 5.78 35.74
C ALA A 516 5.29 4.28 35.64
N LEU A 517 5.88 3.85 34.52
CA LEU A 517 6.37 2.48 34.38
C LEU A 517 7.49 2.17 35.39
N ASP A 518 7.33 1.05 36.09
CA ASP A 518 8.37 0.50 36.95
C ASP A 518 9.53 -0.06 36.08
N GLY A 519 10.77 0.11 36.55
CA GLY A 519 11.95 -0.45 35.88
C GLY A 519 12.48 0.34 34.68
N VAL A 520 12.08 1.61 34.53
CA VAL A 520 12.57 2.52 33.49
C VAL A 520 13.21 3.76 34.14
N ASP A 521 14.48 4.01 33.82
CA ASP A 521 15.24 5.17 34.31
C ASP A 521 15.06 6.41 33.39
N GLY A 522 14.64 6.21 32.13
CA GLY A 522 14.29 7.31 31.24
C GLY A 522 13.57 6.91 29.94
N PHE A 523 12.94 7.88 29.30
CA PHE A 523 12.24 7.70 28.01
C PHE A 523 13.00 8.38 26.88
N VAL A 524 13.03 7.73 25.72
CA VAL A 524 13.74 8.18 24.53
C VAL A 524 12.75 8.33 23.36
N PRO A 525 12.70 9.47 22.66
CA PRO A 525 11.88 9.61 21.44
C PRO A 525 12.30 8.62 20.33
N LEU A 526 11.39 8.31 19.40
CA LEU A 526 11.69 7.40 18.30
C LEU A 526 12.80 7.92 17.37
N ASP A 527 12.90 9.23 17.19
CA ASP A 527 13.85 9.92 16.32
C ASP A 527 15.16 10.31 17.02
N ALA A 528 15.29 9.99 18.30
CA ALA A 528 16.53 10.24 19.04
C ALA A 528 17.62 9.23 18.63
N GLY A 529 18.86 9.71 18.59
CA GLY A 529 20.02 8.88 18.30
C GLY A 529 20.38 7.92 19.44
N GLU A 530 21.40 7.10 19.20
CA GLU A 530 21.91 6.09 20.13
C GLU A 530 23.03 6.60 21.06
N ASP A 531 23.31 7.90 21.04
CA ASP A 531 24.38 8.54 21.81
C ASP A 531 24.18 8.39 23.32
N GLY A 532 25.22 7.90 24.00
CA GLY A 532 25.24 7.75 25.45
C GLY A 532 24.65 6.43 25.97
N PHE A 533 24.31 5.49 25.09
CA PHE A 533 23.96 4.11 25.46
C PHE A 533 25.16 3.17 25.21
N ASP A 534 25.20 2.07 25.95
CA ASP A 534 26.25 1.04 25.83
C ASP A 534 25.75 -0.22 25.11
N LEU A 535 24.43 -0.47 25.18
CA LEU A 535 23.78 -1.68 24.71
C LEU A 535 22.38 -1.34 24.18
N TYR A 536 21.83 -2.18 23.30
CA TYR A 536 20.41 -2.13 22.94
C TYR A 536 19.72 -3.49 23.04
N CYS A 537 18.39 -3.46 23.21
CA CYS A 537 17.54 -4.65 23.14
C CYS A 537 16.17 -4.30 22.53
N PRO A 538 15.70 -5.00 21.48
CA PRO A 538 14.32 -4.84 21.02
C PRO A 538 13.33 -5.21 22.12
N LEU A 539 12.28 -4.41 22.31
CA LEU A 539 11.33 -4.59 23.41
C LEU A 539 10.70 -6.00 23.43
N LEU A 540 10.35 -6.55 22.26
CA LEU A 540 9.71 -7.87 22.18
C LEU A 540 10.73 -9.03 22.26
N SER A 541 12.03 -8.73 22.41
CA SER A 541 13.08 -9.72 22.68
C SER A 541 13.23 -10.00 24.17
N LEU A 542 12.72 -9.13 25.04
CA LEU A 542 12.84 -9.29 26.49
C LEU A 542 12.36 -10.64 27.03
N PRO A 543 11.22 -11.22 26.58
CA PRO A 543 10.79 -12.54 27.04
C PRO A 543 11.84 -13.63 26.82
N ALA A 544 12.53 -13.59 25.68
CA ALA A 544 13.59 -14.51 25.35
C ALA A 544 14.84 -14.28 26.22
N ARG A 545 15.22 -13.02 26.46
CA ARG A 545 16.42 -12.67 27.24
C ARG A 545 16.26 -12.86 28.74
N LEU A 546 15.03 -12.99 29.21
CA LEU A 546 14.67 -13.23 30.60
C LEU A 546 14.18 -14.67 30.85
N ASP A 547 14.31 -15.56 29.86
CA ASP A 547 13.91 -16.97 29.94
C ASP A 547 12.48 -17.17 30.49
N VAL A 548 11.53 -16.36 29.99
CA VAL A 548 10.15 -16.35 30.51
C VAL A 548 9.47 -17.70 30.26
N SER A 549 9.19 -18.44 31.32
CA SER A 549 8.49 -19.73 31.24
C SER A 549 7.07 -19.68 31.82
N ASP A 550 6.80 -18.74 32.73
CA ASP A 550 5.52 -18.56 33.39
C ASP A 550 5.05 -17.10 33.24
N PRO A 551 3.97 -16.83 32.48
CA PRO A 551 3.37 -15.50 32.37
C PRO A 551 2.97 -14.87 33.70
N SER A 552 2.58 -15.69 34.70
CA SER A 552 2.10 -15.19 35.99
C SER A 552 3.18 -14.55 36.85
N ALA A 553 4.46 -14.87 36.57
CA ALA A 553 5.61 -14.25 37.21
C ALA A 553 5.84 -12.78 36.76
N TYR A 554 5.19 -12.36 35.67
CA TYR A 554 5.33 -11.04 35.07
C TYR A 554 3.96 -10.34 35.04
N PRO A 555 3.54 -9.71 36.16
CA PRO A 555 2.24 -9.08 36.27
C PRO A 555 2.08 -7.93 35.25
N PRO A 556 0.85 -7.56 34.88
CA PRO A 556 0.63 -6.47 33.94
C PRO A 556 1.32 -5.16 34.36
N ALA A 557 1.79 -4.40 33.36
CA ALA A 557 2.57 -3.18 33.60
C ALA A 557 1.74 -2.11 34.32
N ARG A 558 2.36 -1.40 35.26
CA ARG A 558 1.72 -0.27 35.97
C ARG A 558 1.63 0.95 35.06
N LEU A 559 0.43 1.26 34.60
CA LEU A 559 0.17 2.40 33.73
C LEU A 559 -0.08 3.69 34.53
N ASN A 560 0.01 4.83 33.84
CA ASN A 560 -0.25 6.17 34.36
C ASN A 560 -1.49 6.80 33.70
N PRO A 561 -2.72 6.49 34.18
CA PRO A 561 -3.92 7.20 33.76
C PRO A 561 -3.84 8.68 34.13
N SER A 562 -4.47 9.54 33.32
CA SER A 562 -4.50 10.97 33.59
C SER A 562 -5.11 11.25 34.97
N PRO A 563 -4.43 12.02 35.84
CA PRO A 563 -4.94 12.33 37.19
C PRO A 563 -6.08 13.35 37.17
N SER A 564 -6.32 14.01 36.03
CA SER A 564 -7.37 15.02 35.84
C SER A 564 -8.19 14.67 34.60
N PRO A 565 -8.99 13.58 34.65
CA PRO A 565 -9.89 13.25 33.55
C PRO A 565 -10.81 14.45 33.28
N PRO A 566 -11.16 14.72 32.00
CA PRO A 566 -12.07 15.80 31.66
C PRO A 566 -13.34 15.79 32.52
N GLU A 567 -13.72 16.94 33.12
CA GLU A 567 -14.88 17.01 34.03
C GLU A 567 -16.17 16.47 33.41
N HIS A 568 -16.30 16.59 32.09
CA HIS A 568 -17.46 16.10 31.36
C HIS A 568 -17.59 14.57 31.42
N TRP A 569 -16.51 13.81 31.64
CA TRP A 569 -16.56 12.34 31.79
C TRP A 569 -17.32 11.90 33.02
N SER A 570 -17.10 12.57 34.15
CA SER A 570 -17.89 12.31 35.35
C SER A 570 -19.38 12.51 35.07
N ARG A 571 -19.74 13.53 34.26
CA ARG A 571 -21.13 13.75 33.83
C ARG A 571 -21.62 12.68 32.85
N LEU A 572 -20.79 12.24 31.90
CA LEU A 572 -21.13 11.16 30.98
C LEU A 572 -21.37 9.84 31.72
N LEU A 573 -20.44 9.44 32.60
CA LEU A 573 -20.52 8.21 33.38
C LEU A 573 -21.69 8.21 34.38
N ALA A 574 -22.08 9.38 34.88
CA ALA A 574 -23.25 9.53 35.75
C ALA A 574 -24.57 9.19 35.04
N ARG A 575 -24.63 9.24 33.69
CA ARG A 575 -25.83 8.88 32.91
C ARG A 575 -26.19 7.40 32.97
N ALA A 576 -25.31 6.56 33.53
CA ALA A 576 -25.65 5.17 33.81
C ALA A 576 -26.86 5.03 34.73
N ASP A 577 -27.09 5.98 35.65
CA ASP A 577 -28.25 5.97 36.54
C ASP A 577 -28.44 4.62 37.27
N GLY A 578 -27.37 4.14 37.91
CA GLY A 578 -27.34 2.86 38.62
C GLY A 578 -27.14 1.61 37.76
N ARG A 579 -27.13 1.73 36.43
CA ARG A 579 -26.83 0.63 35.49
C ARG A 579 -25.33 0.33 35.42
N LEU A 580 -25.00 -0.90 35.04
CA LEU A 580 -23.63 -1.35 34.77
C LEU A 580 -23.02 -0.56 33.60
N ARG A 581 -21.87 0.08 33.83
CA ARG A 581 -21.16 0.88 32.82
C ARG A 581 -20.28 -0.02 31.97
N VAL A 582 -20.73 -0.29 30.76
CA VAL A 582 -20.02 -1.17 29.82
C VAL A 582 -19.43 -0.35 28.69
N GLY A 583 -18.10 -0.28 28.62
CA GLY A 583 -17.40 0.29 27.48
C GLY A 583 -17.38 -0.70 26.32
N MET A 584 -17.50 -0.22 25.08
CA MET A 584 -17.43 -1.06 23.90
C MET A 584 -16.57 -0.47 22.79
N LEU A 585 -15.88 -1.36 22.07
CA LEU A 585 -15.07 -1.04 20.90
C LEU A 585 -15.13 -2.22 19.93
N TRP A 586 -15.61 -1.98 18.72
CA TRP A 586 -15.91 -3.05 17.75
C TRP A 586 -14.90 -3.13 16.60
N SER A 587 -14.07 -2.11 16.40
CA SER A 587 -13.04 -2.12 15.36
C SER A 587 -11.78 -1.38 15.81
N GLY A 588 -10.62 -1.93 15.46
CA GLY A 588 -9.34 -1.30 15.70
C GLY A 588 -8.96 -0.28 14.61
N ASN A 589 -7.65 -0.06 14.45
CA ASN A 589 -7.11 0.80 13.40
C ASN A 589 -7.39 0.19 12.00
N GLU A 590 -8.11 0.93 11.15
CA GLU A 590 -8.46 0.49 9.80
C GLU A 590 -7.26 0.43 8.84
N THR A 591 -6.16 1.14 9.12
CA THR A 591 -4.93 1.04 8.31
C THR A 591 -4.11 -0.22 8.61
N TYR A 592 -4.45 -0.95 9.67
CA TYR A 592 -3.84 -2.24 9.98
C TYR A 592 -4.49 -3.33 9.13
N ALA A 593 -3.71 -3.96 8.23
CA ALA A 593 -4.22 -4.90 7.23
C ALA A 593 -5.10 -6.03 7.82
N ASN A 594 -4.71 -6.61 8.96
CA ASN A 594 -5.47 -7.68 9.60
C ASN A 594 -6.73 -7.19 10.36
N ASN A 595 -6.97 -5.88 10.47
CA ASN A 595 -8.17 -5.35 11.13
C ASN A 595 -9.45 -5.85 10.43
N ARG A 596 -9.41 -6.04 9.10
CA ARG A 596 -10.54 -6.59 8.32
C ARG A 596 -11.04 -7.95 8.82
N HIS A 597 -10.17 -8.76 9.43
CA HIS A 597 -10.52 -10.11 9.88
C HIS A 597 -11.03 -10.14 11.33
N ARG A 598 -10.55 -9.22 12.17
CA ARG A 598 -10.84 -9.15 13.61
C ARG A 598 -11.84 -8.07 14.02
N ALA A 599 -12.16 -7.14 13.13
CA ALA A 599 -13.18 -6.14 13.37
C ALA A 599 -14.57 -6.76 13.27
N ALA A 600 -15.46 -6.29 14.14
CA ALA A 600 -16.90 -6.48 14.06
C ALA A 600 -17.55 -5.19 13.55
N ALA A 601 -18.84 -5.24 13.24
CA ALA A 601 -19.63 -4.07 12.90
C ALA A 601 -20.34 -3.50 14.13
N LEU A 602 -20.69 -2.20 14.09
CA LEU A 602 -21.56 -1.60 15.10
C LEU A 602 -22.89 -2.37 15.24
N SER A 603 -23.44 -2.84 14.12
CA SER A 603 -24.67 -3.65 14.08
C SER A 603 -24.58 -4.92 14.91
N ASP A 604 -23.39 -5.54 14.97
CA ASP A 604 -23.18 -6.76 15.75
C ASP A 604 -23.32 -6.49 17.25
N PHE A 605 -23.00 -5.28 17.72
CA PHE A 605 -23.06 -4.90 19.14
C PHE A 605 -24.44 -4.40 19.59
N LEU A 606 -25.34 -4.03 18.66
CA LEU A 606 -26.67 -3.52 19.01
C LEU A 606 -27.52 -4.46 19.89
N PRO A 607 -27.46 -5.80 19.77
CA PRO A 607 -28.17 -6.70 20.67
C PRO A 607 -27.81 -6.53 22.16
N LEU A 608 -26.68 -5.90 22.49
CA LEU A 608 -26.33 -5.60 23.88
C LEU A 608 -27.24 -4.53 24.52
N LEU A 609 -27.92 -3.71 23.71
CA LEU A 609 -28.93 -2.75 24.17
C LEU A 609 -30.18 -3.41 24.75
N GLU A 610 -30.39 -4.69 24.46
CA GLU A 610 -31.53 -5.46 24.98
C GLU A 610 -31.36 -5.85 26.46
N VAL A 611 -30.20 -5.59 27.07
CA VAL A 611 -29.93 -5.86 28.49
C VAL A 611 -30.23 -4.60 29.32
N PRO A 612 -31.39 -4.52 30.02
CA PRO A 612 -31.87 -3.25 30.58
C PRO A 612 -30.98 -2.65 31.68
N SER A 613 -30.21 -3.48 32.39
CA SER A 613 -29.31 -3.05 33.46
C SER A 613 -27.94 -2.58 32.97
N VAL A 614 -27.73 -2.48 31.66
CA VAL A 614 -26.47 -2.02 31.08
C VAL A 614 -26.64 -0.62 30.48
N GLN A 615 -25.65 0.25 30.71
CA GLN A 615 -25.45 1.46 29.93
C GLN A 615 -24.17 1.30 29.10
N LEU A 616 -24.32 1.37 27.77
CA LEU A 616 -23.21 1.27 26.84
C LEU A 616 -22.50 2.62 26.66
N TYR A 617 -21.18 2.57 26.60
CA TYR A 617 -20.28 3.69 26.30
C TYR A 617 -19.41 3.31 25.10
N SER A 618 -19.45 4.10 24.03
CA SER A 618 -18.58 3.88 22.88
C SER A 618 -17.18 4.37 23.17
N LEU A 619 -16.19 3.49 23.06
CA LEU A 619 -14.76 3.81 23.09
C LEU A 619 -14.16 3.88 21.67
N GLN A 620 -15.00 3.74 20.64
CA GLN A 620 -14.59 3.78 19.24
C GLN A 620 -14.15 5.19 18.82
N LYS A 621 -13.09 5.26 18.00
CA LYS A 621 -12.54 6.50 17.43
C LYS A 621 -12.45 6.42 15.91
N GLY A 622 -12.27 7.57 15.26
CA GLY A 622 -12.09 7.68 13.81
C GLY A 622 -13.38 7.45 13.01
N MET A 623 -13.26 6.87 11.81
CA MET A 623 -14.39 6.67 10.89
C MET A 623 -15.55 5.88 11.52
N GLN A 624 -15.23 4.84 12.29
CA GLN A 624 -16.25 4.03 12.96
C GLN A 624 -17.01 4.80 14.05
N GLN A 625 -16.41 5.84 14.64
CA GLN A 625 -17.14 6.74 15.53
C GLN A 625 -18.17 7.58 14.76
N ALA A 626 -17.82 8.03 13.55
CA ALA A 626 -18.76 8.74 12.68
C ALA A 626 -19.95 7.84 12.30
N VAL A 627 -19.72 6.56 12.03
CA VAL A 627 -20.78 5.55 11.79
C VAL A 627 -21.79 5.50 12.96
N LEU A 628 -21.31 5.52 14.21
CA LEU A 628 -22.19 5.58 15.38
C LEU A 628 -23.03 6.86 15.43
N ARG A 629 -22.40 8.01 15.13
CA ARG A 629 -23.07 9.32 15.14
C ARG A 629 -24.15 9.40 14.06
N GLU A 630 -23.85 8.91 12.86
CA GLU A 630 -24.78 8.83 11.73
C GLU A 630 -25.96 7.88 11.99
N ALA A 631 -25.72 6.79 12.72
CA ALA A 631 -26.78 5.87 13.14
C ALA A 631 -27.80 6.51 14.10
N GLY A 632 -27.50 7.69 14.67
CA GLY A 632 -28.43 8.41 15.56
C GLY A 632 -28.64 7.74 16.93
N LEU A 633 -27.74 6.85 17.35
CA LEU A 633 -27.88 6.03 18.56
C LEU A 633 -27.32 6.70 19.83
N GLY A 634 -26.92 7.98 19.77
CA GLY A 634 -26.25 8.69 20.86
C GLY A 634 -27.04 8.83 22.18
N SER A 635 -28.35 8.57 22.16
CA SER A 635 -29.18 8.50 23.36
C SER A 635 -29.10 7.15 24.07
N LEU A 636 -28.79 6.08 23.34
CA LEU A 636 -28.72 4.69 23.82
C LEU A 636 -27.27 4.26 24.10
N ILE A 637 -26.36 4.69 23.24
CA ILE A 637 -24.92 4.45 23.35
C ILE A 637 -24.25 5.80 23.58
N ILE A 638 -23.63 5.98 24.76
CA ILE A 638 -22.98 7.24 25.09
C ILE A 638 -21.64 7.30 24.37
N ASP A 639 -21.55 8.16 23.34
CA ASP A 639 -20.30 8.43 22.63
C ASP A 639 -19.32 9.21 23.53
N THR A 640 -18.04 8.90 23.42
CA THR A 640 -16.97 9.49 24.24
C THR A 640 -16.00 10.26 23.36
N ASP A 641 -15.41 11.32 23.89
CA ASP A 641 -14.53 12.24 23.14
C ASP A 641 -13.22 11.58 22.70
N ASP A 642 -12.62 12.09 21.63
CA ASP A 642 -11.31 11.65 21.16
C ASP A 642 -10.22 12.20 22.08
N CYS A 643 -9.35 11.32 22.57
CA CYS A 643 -8.48 11.57 23.71
C CYS A 643 -7.18 10.78 23.56
N ASP A 644 -6.14 11.22 24.25
CA ASP A 644 -4.88 10.46 24.25
C ASP A 644 -5.01 9.14 25.03
N PHE A 645 -3.95 8.32 25.03
CA PHE A 645 -3.97 7.03 25.73
C PHE A 645 -4.08 7.15 27.25
N SER A 646 -3.47 8.18 27.87
CA SER A 646 -3.51 8.40 29.33
C SER A 646 -4.88 8.86 29.78
N GLU A 647 -5.50 9.76 29.03
CA GLU A 647 -6.89 10.16 29.18
C GLU A 647 -7.79 8.93 29.01
N THR A 648 -7.70 8.20 27.89
CA THR A 648 -8.55 7.02 27.64
C THR A 648 -8.48 6.01 28.78
N ALA A 649 -7.29 5.81 29.38
CA ALA A 649 -7.11 4.98 30.57
C ALA A 649 -7.92 5.49 31.78
N ALA A 650 -7.96 6.82 32.01
CA ALA A 650 -8.76 7.42 33.08
C ALA A 650 -10.27 7.32 32.83
N LEU A 651 -10.74 7.35 31.57
CA LEU A 651 -12.13 7.07 31.23
C LEU A 651 -12.49 5.62 31.55
N VAL A 652 -11.65 4.68 31.11
CA VAL A 652 -11.81 3.24 31.38
C VAL A 652 -11.76 2.94 32.88
N ALA A 653 -11.01 3.73 33.66
CA ALA A 653 -11.01 3.65 35.12
C ALA A 653 -12.41 3.85 35.73
N GLY A 654 -13.29 4.62 35.09
CA GLY A 654 -14.67 4.86 35.51
C GLY A 654 -15.72 3.83 35.07
N LEU A 655 -15.33 2.90 34.20
CA LEU A 655 -16.18 1.81 33.71
C LEU A 655 -16.09 0.57 34.61
N ASP A 656 -17.16 -0.25 34.59
CA ASP A 656 -17.25 -1.50 35.35
C ASP A 656 -16.72 -2.69 34.56
N LEU A 657 -16.94 -2.66 33.24
CA LEU A 657 -16.54 -3.71 32.30
C LEU A 657 -16.22 -3.08 30.94
N VAL A 658 -15.31 -3.70 30.19
CA VAL A 658 -15.09 -3.35 28.78
C VAL A 658 -15.26 -4.58 27.89
N VAL A 659 -16.07 -4.47 26.85
CA VAL A 659 -16.36 -5.52 25.87
C VAL A 659 -15.81 -5.07 24.52
N MET A 660 -14.80 -5.72 23.97
CA MET A 660 -14.18 -5.22 22.73
C MET A 660 -13.52 -6.28 21.87
N THR A 661 -13.30 -5.98 20.59
CA THR A 661 -12.33 -6.69 19.75
C THR A 661 -10.89 -6.34 20.15
N ASP A 662 -9.93 -7.19 19.76
CA ASP A 662 -8.51 -7.03 20.09
C ASP A 662 -7.89 -5.70 19.57
N THR A 663 -7.47 -4.84 20.50
CA THR A 663 -6.78 -3.55 20.26
C THR A 663 -5.86 -3.19 21.43
N ALA A 664 -5.05 -2.13 21.26
CA ALA A 664 -4.23 -1.58 22.35
C ALA A 664 -5.03 -1.27 23.63
N LEU A 665 -6.31 -0.89 23.50
CA LEU A 665 -7.17 -0.57 24.63
C LEU A 665 -7.49 -1.79 25.50
N ALA A 666 -7.50 -3.00 24.93
CA ALA A 666 -7.65 -4.24 25.70
C ALA A 666 -6.50 -4.39 26.69
N HIS A 667 -5.27 -4.13 26.24
CA HIS A 667 -4.06 -4.16 27.05
C HIS A 667 -4.06 -3.07 28.12
N ILE A 668 -4.53 -1.85 27.79
CA ILE A 668 -4.66 -0.76 28.78
C ILE A 668 -5.63 -1.15 29.89
N ALA A 669 -6.85 -1.55 29.53
CA ALA A 669 -7.90 -1.92 30.48
C ALA A 669 -7.44 -3.06 31.39
N ALA A 670 -6.88 -4.12 30.80
CA ALA A 670 -6.43 -5.28 31.56
C ALA A 670 -5.18 -5.00 32.42
N SER A 671 -4.27 -4.13 31.98
CA SER A 671 -3.14 -3.69 32.81
C SER A 671 -3.58 -2.86 34.02
N MET A 672 -4.71 -2.16 33.93
CA MET A 672 -5.34 -1.50 35.08
C MET A 672 -6.18 -2.45 35.95
N GLY A 673 -6.20 -3.75 35.65
CA GLY A 673 -6.99 -4.74 36.37
C GLY A 673 -8.50 -4.63 36.12
N LYS A 674 -8.94 -3.91 35.09
CA LYS A 674 -10.36 -3.82 34.74
C LYS A 674 -10.85 -5.14 34.16
N PRO A 675 -12.08 -5.57 34.50
CA PRO A 675 -12.72 -6.66 33.78
C PRO A 675 -12.79 -6.35 32.28
N VAL A 676 -12.28 -7.26 31.46
CA VAL A 676 -12.30 -7.15 30.00
C VAL A 676 -12.90 -8.42 29.43
N TRP A 677 -13.91 -8.28 28.58
CA TRP A 677 -14.44 -9.36 27.76
C TRP A 677 -13.97 -9.15 26.33
N LEU A 678 -12.92 -9.89 25.97
CA LEU A 678 -12.25 -9.76 24.69
C LEU A 678 -12.89 -10.68 23.66
N LEU A 679 -13.35 -10.10 22.56
CA LEU A 679 -13.96 -10.80 21.44
C LEU A 679 -12.86 -11.16 20.44
N LEU A 680 -12.66 -12.46 20.24
CA LEU A 680 -11.60 -12.99 19.40
C LEU A 680 -12.18 -13.57 18.11
N ASP A 681 -11.53 -13.28 17.00
CA ASP A 681 -11.81 -13.91 15.72
C ASP A 681 -11.37 -15.38 15.72
N SER A 682 -11.53 -16.06 14.59
CA SER A 682 -11.22 -17.49 14.46
C SER A 682 -9.73 -17.81 14.52
N ALA A 683 -8.83 -16.84 14.27
CA ALA A 683 -7.38 -17.05 14.29
C ALA A 683 -6.68 -15.92 15.07
N PRO A 684 -6.92 -15.80 16.39
CA PRO A 684 -6.44 -14.70 17.19
C PRO A 684 -4.93 -14.76 17.41
N PHE A 685 -4.35 -13.64 17.86
CA PHE A 685 -2.93 -13.57 18.16
C PHE A 685 -2.52 -14.52 19.30
N TRP A 686 -1.28 -15.02 19.28
CA TRP A 686 -0.80 -16.09 20.16
C TRP A 686 -0.90 -15.76 21.66
N LEU A 687 -0.91 -14.47 22.03
CA LEU A 687 -1.09 -14.01 23.42
C LEU A 687 -2.34 -14.59 24.09
N TYR A 688 -3.36 -14.93 23.31
CA TYR A 688 -4.62 -15.44 23.81
C TYR A 688 -4.64 -16.97 23.88
N GLY A 689 -3.60 -17.66 23.39
CA GLY A 689 -3.54 -19.12 23.31
C GLY A 689 -4.54 -19.73 22.32
N ALA A 690 -4.39 -21.02 22.04
CA ALA A 690 -5.20 -21.73 21.05
C ALA A 690 -6.65 -22.03 21.49
N SER A 691 -6.94 -22.07 22.79
CA SER A 691 -8.28 -22.44 23.31
C SER A 691 -8.54 -21.87 24.71
N GLY A 692 -9.77 -22.07 25.22
CA GLY A 692 -10.17 -21.64 26.56
C GLY A 692 -10.68 -20.20 26.63
N GLU A 693 -11.20 -19.82 27.79
CA GLU A 693 -11.88 -18.53 28.04
C GLU A 693 -11.04 -17.55 28.88
N THR A 694 -9.79 -17.88 29.19
CA THR A 694 -8.92 -17.08 30.07
C THR A 694 -7.65 -16.66 29.34
N CYS A 695 -7.13 -15.46 29.61
CA CYS A 695 -5.84 -15.02 29.09
C CYS A 695 -4.71 -15.31 30.10
N PRO A 696 -3.62 -15.99 29.71
CA PRO A 696 -2.51 -16.27 30.62
C PRO A 696 -1.75 -15.00 31.05
N TRP A 697 -1.79 -13.94 30.24
CA TRP A 697 -1.07 -12.69 30.49
C TRP A 697 -1.90 -11.64 31.26
N TYR A 698 -3.22 -11.82 31.35
CA TYR A 698 -4.15 -10.85 31.92
C TYR A 698 -5.25 -11.55 32.71
N PRO A 699 -5.12 -11.66 34.05
CA PRO A 699 -6.12 -12.35 34.88
C PRO A 699 -7.53 -11.75 34.83
N SER A 700 -7.66 -10.46 34.50
CA SER A 700 -8.96 -9.77 34.39
C SER A 700 -9.64 -9.94 33.02
N MET A 701 -9.01 -10.63 32.06
CA MET A 701 -9.57 -10.87 30.74
C MET A 701 -10.32 -12.21 30.67
N LYS A 702 -11.58 -12.13 30.23
CA LYS A 702 -12.38 -13.27 29.74
C LYS A 702 -12.44 -13.24 28.21
N LEU A 703 -12.22 -14.37 27.57
CA LEU A 703 -12.13 -14.50 26.11
C LEU A 703 -13.41 -15.10 25.54
N PHE A 704 -13.96 -14.46 24.50
CA PHE A 704 -15.10 -14.95 23.73
C PHE A 704 -14.64 -15.18 22.29
N ARG A 705 -14.49 -16.45 21.90
CA ARG A 705 -13.93 -16.85 20.60
C ARG A 705 -15.01 -17.14 19.56
N GLN A 706 -14.78 -16.77 18.32
CA GLN A 706 -15.59 -17.28 17.21
C GLN A 706 -15.53 -18.82 17.15
N THR A 707 -16.69 -19.46 17.00
CA THR A 707 -16.80 -20.90 16.72
C THR A 707 -16.66 -21.19 15.23
N SER A 708 -17.11 -20.25 14.41
CA SER A 708 -16.90 -20.22 12.97
C SER A 708 -16.41 -18.85 12.56
N ALA A 709 -15.48 -18.83 11.62
CA ALA A 709 -14.96 -17.63 10.98
C ALA A 709 -16.07 -16.62 10.61
N GLY A 710 -15.98 -15.41 11.16
CA GLY A 710 -16.93 -14.32 10.87
C GLY A 710 -18.23 -14.33 11.69
N ASP A 711 -18.45 -15.33 12.55
CA ASP A 711 -19.65 -15.41 13.40
C ASP A 711 -19.56 -14.46 14.61
N TRP A 712 -19.69 -13.15 14.37
CA TRP A 712 -19.79 -12.16 15.43
C TRP A 712 -21.14 -12.23 16.15
N ALA A 713 -22.22 -12.59 15.45
CA ALA A 713 -23.55 -12.72 16.05
C ALA A 713 -23.58 -13.77 17.17
N GLY A 714 -22.97 -14.94 16.95
CA GLY A 714 -22.86 -15.99 17.97
C GLY A 714 -22.00 -15.58 19.16
N VAL A 715 -20.89 -14.86 18.90
CA VAL A 715 -20.03 -14.29 19.96
C VAL A 715 -20.82 -13.30 20.82
N ILE A 716 -21.48 -12.32 20.19
CA ILE A 716 -22.27 -11.30 20.89
C ILE A 716 -23.48 -11.91 21.60
N GLY A 717 -24.12 -12.93 21.03
CA GLY A 717 -25.21 -13.66 21.70
C GLY A 717 -24.78 -14.26 23.05
N ARG A 718 -23.56 -14.79 23.13
CA ARG A 718 -22.99 -15.29 24.40
C ARG A 718 -22.64 -14.16 25.35
N VAL A 719 -22.06 -13.07 24.85
CA VAL A 719 -21.80 -11.86 25.65
C VAL A 719 -23.09 -11.31 26.27
N ARG A 720 -24.14 -11.13 25.47
CA ARG A 720 -25.47 -10.68 25.93
C ARG A 720 -26.01 -11.58 27.04
N THR A 721 -25.90 -12.89 26.87
CA THR A 721 -26.35 -13.88 27.86
C THR A 721 -25.59 -13.74 29.18
N GLU A 722 -24.27 -13.52 29.12
CA GLU A 722 -23.43 -13.30 30.31
C GLU A 722 -23.73 -11.96 30.98
N LEU A 723 -23.94 -10.87 30.23
CA LEU A 723 -24.38 -9.58 30.80
C LEU A 723 -25.71 -9.72 31.53
N ALA A 724 -26.68 -10.41 30.93
CA ALA A 724 -27.99 -10.67 31.53
C ALA A 724 -27.94 -11.61 32.74
N ARG A 725 -26.82 -12.29 33.00
CA ARG A 725 -26.60 -13.05 34.25
C ARG A 725 -26.07 -12.16 35.36
N LEU A 726 -25.18 -11.21 35.04
CA LEU A 726 -24.72 -10.20 36.01
C LEU A 726 -25.90 -9.38 36.56
N ASP A 727 -26.91 -9.14 35.72
CA ASP A 727 -28.19 -8.50 36.09
C ASP A 727 -28.97 -9.24 37.20
N ARG A 728 -28.93 -10.57 37.24
CA ARG A 728 -29.74 -11.38 38.17
C ARG A 728 -29.01 -11.74 39.47
N GLY A 729 -27.73 -11.38 39.58
CA GLY A 729 -26.87 -11.71 40.71
C GLY A 729 -26.56 -10.54 41.65
N ALA A 730 -26.98 -9.32 41.29
CA ALA A 730 -27.00 -8.14 42.15
C ALA A 730 -28.42 -7.92 42.70
#